data_AF-A0A5M3XA61-F1
#
_entry.id   AF-A0A5M3XA61-F1
#
_cell.length_a   1.000
_cell.length_b   1.000
_cell.length_c   1.000
_cell.angle_alpha   90.00
_cell.angle_beta   90.00
_cell.angle_gamma   90.00
#
_symmetry.space_group_name_H-M   'P 1'
#
loop_
_entity.id
_entity.type
_entity.pdbx_description
1 polymer ?
#
loop_
_entity_poly.entity_id
_entity_poly.type
_entity_poly.pdbx_seq_one_letter_code
_entity_poly.pdbx_strand_id
1 'polypeptide(L)'
;MTLKRPQVLRQLPVVVNDLGFARGGDWVVPCQRSTEGSLSDVSVRRTAAVRMVLQAARNPIRFGDLLSKLGAESPQTPPAIIEGMLTALVDQRVLLTALHPPLTVTDPHAYIVAQLKGIDGVPEIRGQRSAVDLRLNCSISLPPAVLREAEAAASILVRLAPPRPAWQAYHAAFLERYGPGALVGVRQLVDADTGLGYPAGYRGSLSKVAPQLLSRDVRLAELALQATLDGCTDLVLDDRTVAELATPDAAPAAPHTELRFSLHARTPLDLDAGKFTLIVVSASRHAGTSVGRFLYLFEPGDRDRIQRAYSALPTGTPGALAVQLSCPPLSARIRNLARTPEVLPLLPIGEYHHPSQSALHVDDLAVTADAHRFSLRSLSHGCPVEPLMLNAVDLRHGTHPLARFLCEINTARNNPCAPFFWGYVAQRFPFLPRVRWGRTVLSPARWNIGAGGLPSPSASWQIWARSFQERQRAHHIPDVVQLGDDDVRIRLDLTEPAHLTLLRAHLNRTGNAALTEGNAEYGWIGGRPHEIVVPFALKANPQAVPPPRRSTLACPGPGRLPGASEWFYAKLYGHPGRQADLLTIYLPDLLSAWDTGSPDDWWFLRYDDPEPHLRLRLRLHDPGQYGAAAHLFGAWATRVHCDGLLRDFTLNTYHPETGRYGTGAALHQAETAFAADSAVAVAQLRTGLNAQALVAASHVDIATNFIGGDGLPWLVEQVARGGEPALDRDVLGQARQLLPVPPGLLERRRTTLSEYRAQLDGDDVNAILADLLHLHHARMIGIDPDSERTCLRLARAVAQELIARERT
;
A
#
# COMPACT_ATOMS: atom_id res chain seq x y z
N MET A 1 23.29 -29.06 7.82
CA MET A 1 22.42 -30.16 8.30
C MET A 1 22.84 -30.72 9.65
N THR A 2 24.00 -30.33 10.21
CA THR A 2 24.60 -31.03 11.36
C THR A 2 24.03 -30.66 12.74
N LEU A 3 23.43 -29.47 12.91
CA LEU A 3 22.96 -28.96 14.22
C LEU A 3 21.51 -29.35 14.59
N LYS A 4 20.79 -30.09 13.74
CA LYS A 4 19.38 -30.48 13.98
C LYS A 4 19.23 -31.86 14.64
N ARG A 5 20.28 -32.36 15.31
CA ARG A 5 20.22 -33.65 16.02
C ARG A 5 19.30 -33.52 17.24
N PRO A 6 18.43 -34.49 17.54
CA PRO A 6 17.53 -34.42 18.70
C PRO A 6 18.25 -34.11 20.02
N GLN A 7 19.43 -34.70 20.24
CA GLN A 7 20.27 -34.45 21.43
C GLN A 7 20.65 -32.96 21.59
N VAL A 8 20.97 -32.28 20.49
CA VAL A 8 21.29 -30.84 20.48
C VAL A 8 20.00 -30.02 20.62
N LEU A 9 18.94 -30.39 19.89
CA LEU A 9 17.66 -29.68 19.91
C LEU A 9 17.06 -29.62 21.31
N ARG A 10 17.07 -30.73 22.08
CA ARG A 10 16.55 -30.79 23.47
C ARG A 10 17.03 -29.65 24.37
N GLN A 11 18.25 -29.18 24.15
CA GLN A 11 18.90 -28.17 24.98
C GLN A 11 18.66 -26.74 24.48
N LEU A 12 18.13 -26.59 23.26
CA LEU A 12 17.95 -25.30 22.61
C LEU A 12 16.54 -24.73 22.85
N PRO A 13 16.41 -23.40 23.00
CA PRO A 13 15.12 -22.75 22.96
C PRO A 13 14.57 -22.70 21.53
N VAL A 14 13.25 -22.89 21.44
CA VAL A 14 12.46 -22.80 20.23
C VAL A 14 11.29 -21.84 20.42
N VAL A 15 10.87 -21.20 19.33
CA VAL A 15 9.70 -20.32 19.27
C VAL A 15 8.90 -20.63 18.01
N VAL A 16 7.60 -20.37 18.02
CA VAL A 16 6.76 -20.48 16.84
C VAL A 16 7.20 -19.46 15.79
N ASN A 17 7.20 -19.87 14.52
CA ASN A 17 7.36 -18.94 13.42
C ASN A 17 6.07 -18.11 13.26
N ASP A 18 6.15 -16.85 13.64
CA ASP A 18 5.07 -15.87 13.56
C ASP A 18 4.72 -15.46 12.12
N LEU A 19 5.42 -15.92 11.08
CA LEU A 19 4.89 -15.83 9.71
C LEU A 19 3.78 -16.85 9.44
N GLY A 20 3.66 -17.88 10.29
CA GLY A 20 2.64 -18.90 10.17
C GLY A 20 1.24 -18.41 10.53
N PHE A 21 0.22 -19.03 9.94
CA PHE A 21 -1.18 -18.77 10.24
C PHE A 21 -2.02 -20.03 10.07
N ALA A 22 -3.22 -20.03 10.67
CA ALA A 22 -4.15 -21.16 10.54
C ALA A 22 -5.01 -21.01 9.28
N ARG A 23 -5.15 -22.10 8.51
CA ARG A 23 -6.07 -22.19 7.37
C ARG A 23 -6.81 -23.52 7.43
N GLY A 24 -8.12 -23.46 7.66
CA GLY A 24 -8.95 -24.65 7.85
C GLY A 24 -8.40 -25.57 8.96
N GLY A 25 -8.10 -26.82 8.59
CA GLY A 25 -7.54 -27.83 9.50
C GLY A 25 -6.01 -27.76 9.68
N ASP A 26 -5.32 -26.83 9.02
CA ASP A 26 -3.86 -26.83 8.91
C ASP A 26 -3.24 -25.53 9.44
N TRP A 27 -1.94 -25.59 9.74
CA TRP A 27 -1.06 -24.47 10.01
C TRP A 27 -0.13 -24.27 8.83
N VAL A 28 -0.17 -23.10 8.21
CA VAL A 28 0.55 -22.78 6.98
C VAL A 28 1.67 -21.81 7.32
N VAL A 29 2.90 -22.15 6.95
CA VAL A 29 4.04 -21.24 6.94
C VAL A 29 4.35 -20.87 5.50
N PRO A 30 4.05 -19.62 5.08
CA PRO A 30 4.20 -19.21 3.71
C PRO A 30 5.67 -19.05 3.28
N CYS A 31 5.89 -19.08 1.96
CA CYS A 31 7.17 -18.70 1.33
C CYS A 31 8.42 -19.46 1.86
N GLN A 32 8.27 -20.73 2.19
CA GLN A 32 9.41 -21.59 2.51
C GLN A 32 10.11 -22.05 1.22
N ARG A 33 11.44 -22.18 1.29
CA ARG A 33 12.21 -22.62 0.13
C ARG A 33 12.33 -24.13 0.12
N SER A 34 11.90 -24.76 -0.97
CA SER A 34 12.07 -26.19 -1.21
C SER A 34 13.54 -26.55 -1.41
N THR A 35 13.85 -27.85 -1.34
CA THR A 35 15.16 -28.41 -1.67
C THR A 35 15.59 -28.12 -3.12
N GLU A 36 14.62 -27.99 -4.03
CA GLU A 36 14.84 -27.64 -5.45
C GLU A 36 15.01 -26.13 -5.68
N GLY A 37 14.92 -25.33 -4.63
CA GLY A 37 15.16 -23.90 -4.66
C GLY A 37 13.95 -23.05 -5.05
N SER A 38 12.82 -23.67 -5.40
CA SER A 38 11.50 -23.02 -5.55
C SER A 38 10.96 -22.59 -4.18
N LEU A 39 10.02 -21.66 -4.18
CA LEU A 39 9.38 -21.15 -2.96
C LEU A 39 7.93 -21.63 -2.93
N SER A 40 7.56 -22.32 -1.87
CA SER A 40 6.25 -22.93 -1.64
C SER A 40 5.81 -22.72 -0.21
N ASP A 41 4.51 -22.83 0.03
CA ASP A 41 3.98 -22.82 1.39
C ASP A 41 4.16 -24.22 2.02
N VAL A 42 4.44 -24.25 3.33
CA VAL A 42 4.49 -25.50 4.10
C VAL A 42 3.25 -25.58 4.95
N SER A 43 2.46 -26.65 4.78
CA SER A 43 1.22 -26.89 5.52
C SER A 43 1.38 -28.10 6.43
N VAL A 44 1.02 -27.94 7.70
CA VAL A 44 1.03 -29.01 8.71
C VAL A 44 -0.36 -29.15 9.30
N ARG A 45 -0.85 -30.39 9.42
CA ARG A 45 -2.15 -30.64 10.05
C ARG A 45 -2.16 -30.08 11.47
N ARG A 46 -3.12 -29.21 11.77
CA ARG A 46 -3.26 -28.52 13.06
C ARG A 46 -4.02 -29.39 14.06
N THR A 47 -3.42 -30.53 14.42
CA THR A 47 -3.95 -31.47 15.42
C THR A 47 -3.99 -30.84 16.82
N ALA A 48 -4.63 -31.50 17.79
CA ALA A 48 -4.63 -31.03 19.18
C ALA A 48 -3.19 -30.85 19.72
N ALA A 49 -2.30 -31.82 19.46
CA ALA A 49 -0.89 -31.73 19.84
C ALA A 49 -0.19 -30.53 19.20
N VAL A 50 -0.37 -30.31 17.89
CA VAL A 50 0.23 -29.15 17.20
C VAL A 50 -0.32 -27.84 17.74
N ARG A 51 -1.62 -27.73 18.05
CA ARG A 51 -2.18 -26.52 18.69
C ARG A 51 -1.52 -26.21 20.04
N MET A 52 -1.30 -27.23 20.86
CA MET A 52 -0.59 -27.07 22.14
C MET A 52 0.85 -26.60 21.93
N VAL A 53 1.55 -27.14 20.93
CA VAL A 53 2.90 -26.68 20.55
C VAL A 53 2.87 -25.20 20.17
N LEU A 54 1.98 -24.81 19.24
CA LEU A 54 1.87 -23.44 18.76
C LEU A 54 1.54 -22.45 19.89
N GLN A 55 0.76 -22.87 20.89
CA GLN A 55 0.43 -22.05 22.05
C GLN A 55 1.58 -21.97 23.06
N ALA A 56 2.21 -23.10 23.39
CA ALA A 56 3.29 -23.17 24.38
C ALA A 56 4.57 -22.48 23.88
N ALA A 57 4.86 -22.57 22.59
CA ALA A 57 6.04 -21.97 21.97
C ALA A 57 5.77 -20.56 21.39
N ARG A 58 4.69 -19.87 21.79
CA ARG A 58 4.52 -18.44 21.45
C ARG A 58 5.66 -17.58 21.97
N ASN A 59 6.15 -17.92 23.15
CA ASN A 59 7.37 -17.38 23.73
C ASN A 59 8.46 -18.45 23.66
N PRO A 60 9.75 -18.07 23.65
CA PRO A 60 10.85 -19.03 23.66
C PRO A 60 10.73 -20.04 24.81
N ILE A 61 10.74 -21.33 24.47
CA ILE A 61 10.70 -22.45 25.41
C ILE A 61 11.79 -23.46 25.01
N ARG A 62 12.47 -24.09 25.98
CA ARG A 62 13.43 -25.15 25.64
C ARG A 62 12.70 -26.32 25.00
N PHE A 63 13.28 -26.90 23.95
CA PHE A 63 12.69 -28.03 23.24
C PHE A 63 12.41 -29.22 24.19
N GLY A 64 13.32 -29.49 25.14
CA GLY A 64 13.13 -30.53 26.15
C GLY A 64 11.93 -30.28 27.06
N ASP A 65 11.73 -29.03 27.51
CA ASP A 65 10.58 -28.66 28.34
C ASP A 65 9.27 -28.76 27.57
N LEU A 66 9.28 -28.38 26.29
CA LEU A 66 8.15 -28.53 25.37
C LEU A 66 7.79 -30.01 25.14
N LEU A 67 8.80 -30.87 24.98
CA LEU A 67 8.64 -32.32 24.90
C LEU A 67 7.99 -32.89 26.16
N SER A 68 8.48 -32.52 27.35
CA SER A 68 7.92 -32.93 28.64
C SER A 68 6.48 -32.47 28.82
N LYS A 69 6.18 -31.22 28.45
CA LYS A 69 4.82 -30.66 28.54
C LYS A 69 3.82 -31.43 27.67
N LEU A 70 4.19 -31.76 26.43
CA LEU A 70 3.34 -32.56 25.55
C LEU A 70 3.20 -34.00 26.03
N GLY A 71 4.26 -34.58 26.61
CA GLY A 71 4.23 -35.91 27.20
C GLY A 71 3.25 -36.00 28.37
N ALA A 72 3.18 -34.96 29.21
CA ALA A 72 2.23 -34.89 30.33
C ALA A 72 0.76 -34.83 29.85
N GLU A 73 0.49 -34.08 28.77
CA GLU A 73 -0.85 -33.95 28.19
C GLU A 73 -1.25 -35.14 27.30
N SER A 74 -0.28 -35.96 26.86
CA SER A 74 -0.50 -37.16 26.05
C SER A 74 0.20 -38.41 26.64
N PRO A 75 -0.16 -38.89 27.85
CA PRO A 75 0.58 -39.97 28.54
C PRO A 75 0.66 -41.29 27.75
N GLN A 76 -0.30 -41.52 26.86
CA GLN A 76 -0.39 -42.72 26.02
C GLN A 76 0.54 -42.67 24.79
N THR A 77 1.16 -41.53 24.49
CA THR A 77 2.05 -41.36 23.33
C THR A 77 3.51 -41.50 23.74
N PRO A 78 4.29 -42.44 23.15
CA PRO A 78 5.71 -42.58 23.43
C PRO A 78 6.49 -41.27 23.19
N PRO A 79 7.41 -40.87 24.10
CA PRO A 79 8.18 -39.62 23.98
C PRO A 79 8.94 -39.48 22.67
N ALA A 80 9.43 -40.59 22.10
CA ALA A 80 10.13 -40.61 20.81
C ALA A 80 9.25 -40.14 19.64
N ILE A 81 7.94 -40.42 19.67
CA ILE A 81 6.99 -39.95 18.65
C ILE A 81 6.78 -38.44 18.77
N ILE A 82 6.63 -37.94 20.00
CA ILE A 82 6.49 -36.51 20.27
C ILE A 82 7.75 -35.75 19.83
N GLU A 83 8.93 -36.27 20.16
CA GLU A 83 10.21 -35.71 19.74
C GLU A 83 10.38 -35.72 18.22
N GLY A 84 9.99 -36.81 17.55
CA GLY A 84 9.99 -36.90 16.09
C GLY A 84 9.08 -35.84 15.47
N MET A 85 7.88 -35.64 16.00
CA MET A 85 6.95 -34.59 15.58
C MET A 85 7.55 -33.18 15.79
N LEU A 86 8.09 -32.89 16.98
CA LEU A 86 8.70 -31.59 17.26
C LEU A 86 9.92 -31.31 16.37
N THR A 87 10.74 -32.32 16.10
CA THR A 87 11.88 -32.23 15.18
C THR A 87 11.40 -31.91 13.77
N ALA A 88 10.32 -32.57 13.30
CA ALA A 88 9.71 -32.28 12.01
C ALA A 88 9.19 -30.83 11.92
N LEU A 89 8.60 -30.29 13.00
CA LEU A 89 8.16 -28.90 13.07
C LEU A 89 9.33 -27.90 12.99
N VAL A 90 10.49 -28.23 13.59
CA VAL A 90 11.72 -27.45 13.42
C VAL A 90 12.25 -27.55 11.98
N ASP A 91 12.20 -28.74 11.39
CA ASP A 91 12.65 -28.96 10.01
C ASP A 91 11.85 -28.17 8.99
N GLN A 92 10.54 -28.10 9.22
CA GLN A 92 9.56 -27.37 8.41
C GLN A 92 9.50 -25.88 8.75
N ARG A 93 10.30 -25.39 9.70
CA ARG A 93 10.30 -24.00 10.21
C ARG A 93 8.94 -23.52 10.72
N VAL A 94 8.13 -24.43 11.24
CA VAL A 94 7.00 -24.09 12.11
C VAL A 94 7.54 -23.63 13.47
N LEU A 95 8.64 -24.24 13.91
CA LEU A 95 9.43 -23.79 15.06
C LEU A 95 10.79 -23.26 14.58
N LEU A 96 11.21 -22.12 15.14
CA LEU A 96 12.51 -21.50 14.93
C LEU A 96 13.37 -21.74 16.16
N THR A 97 14.62 -22.13 15.95
CA THR A 97 15.60 -22.33 17.04
C THR A 97 16.43 -21.06 17.25
N ALA A 98 16.99 -20.89 18.46
CA ALA A 98 17.95 -19.81 18.74
C ALA A 98 19.24 -19.88 17.90
N LEU A 99 19.50 -20.99 17.18
CA LEU A 99 20.65 -21.10 16.27
C LEU A 99 20.48 -20.31 14.97
N HIS A 100 19.31 -19.73 14.73
CA HIS A 100 19.09 -18.77 13.67
C HIS A 100 19.38 -17.36 14.20
N PRO A 101 20.55 -16.76 13.92
CA PRO A 101 20.87 -15.44 14.46
C PRO A 101 19.89 -14.42 13.89
N PRO A 102 19.27 -13.59 14.74
CA PRO A 102 18.52 -12.42 14.29
C PRO A 102 19.29 -11.62 13.24
N LEU A 103 18.57 -10.93 12.35
CA LEU A 103 19.24 -10.04 11.41
C LEU A 103 19.82 -8.78 12.07
N THR A 104 19.41 -8.47 13.30
CA THR A 104 20.02 -7.40 14.11
C THR A 104 21.45 -7.72 14.55
N VAL A 105 21.81 -9.01 14.56
CA VAL A 105 23.16 -9.46 14.89
C VAL A 105 24.10 -9.27 13.71
N THR A 106 25.14 -8.45 13.88
CA THR A 106 26.14 -8.15 12.85
C THR A 106 27.26 -9.18 12.77
N ASP A 107 27.60 -9.83 13.89
CA ASP A 107 28.49 -11.00 13.93
C ASP A 107 27.71 -12.31 14.22
N PRO A 108 27.18 -12.97 13.18
CA PRO A 108 26.43 -14.22 13.35
C PRO A 108 27.29 -15.38 13.84
N HIS A 109 28.61 -15.35 13.63
CA HIS A 109 29.49 -16.43 14.06
C HIS A 109 29.66 -16.39 15.58
N ALA A 110 30.01 -15.22 16.14
CA ALA A 110 30.11 -15.05 17.58
C ALA A 110 28.79 -15.37 18.29
N TYR A 111 27.66 -14.97 17.71
CA TYR A 111 26.33 -15.31 18.25
C TYR A 111 26.10 -16.83 18.29
N ILE A 112 26.37 -17.57 17.20
CA ILE A 112 26.17 -19.02 17.18
C ILE A 112 27.09 -19.71 18.19
N VAL A 113 28.35 -19.28 18.30
CA VAL A 113 29.29 -19.81 19.30
C VAL A 113 28.75 -19.59 20.72
N ALA A 114 28.19 -18.41 21.01
CA ALA A 114 27.58 -18.13 22.30
C ALA A 114 26.36 -19.04 22.58
N GLN A 115 25.51 -19.29 21.58
CA GLN A 115 24.35 -20.18 21.73
C GLN A 115 24.71 -21.66 21.90
N LEU A 116 25.86 -22.09 21.34
CA LEU A 116 26.34 -23.47 21.46
C LEU A 116 27.18 -23.71 22.72
N LYS A 117 27.51 -22.66 23.47
CA LYS A 117 28.32 -22.76 24.69
C LYS A 117 27.60 -23.60 25.74
N GLY A 118 28.19 -24.72 26.14
CA GLY A 118 27.61 -25.63 27.14
C GLY A 118 26.52 -26.57 26.59
N ILE A 119 26.37 -26.67 25.27
CA ILE A 119 25.47 -27.64 24.64
C ILE A 119 26.24 -28.92 24.30
N ASP A 120 25.75 -30.06 24.79
CA ASP A 120 26.36 -31.37 24.51
C ASP A 120 25.99 -31.90 23.12
N GLY A 121 26.92 -32.65 22.49
CA GLY A 121 26.67 -33.34 21.22
C GLY A 121 26.77 -32.47 19.96
N VAL A 122 27.35 -31.26 20.08
CA VAL A 122 27.60 -30.36 18.95
C VAL A 122 28.68 -30.95 18.03
N PRO A 123 28.37 -31.20 16.73
CA PRO A 123 29.35 -31.71 15.77
C PRO A 123 30.36 -30.63 15.35
N GLU A 124 31.52 -31.05 14.86
CA GLU A 124 32.51 -30.16 14.25
C GLU A 124 31.88 -29.37 13.08
N ILE A 125 31.93 -28.03 13.15
CA ILE A 125 31.35 -27.13 12.15
C ILE A 125 32.41 -26.88 11.07
N ARG A 126 32.21 -27.43 9.86
CA ARG A 126 33.11 -27.24 8.70
C ARG A 126 32.47 -26.34 7.64
N GLY A 127 33.26 -25.42 7.11
CA GLY A 127 32.91 -24.54 5.98
C GLY A 127 32.55 -23.11 6.42
N GLN A 128 33.39 -22.15 6.04
CA GLN A 128 33.10 -20.72 6.18
C GLN A 128 33.06 -20.08 4.80
N ARG A 129 31.96 -19.38 4.50
CA ARG A 129 31.95 -18.35 3.48
C ARG A 129 32.08 -17.02 4.22
N SER A 130 33.19 -16.34 4.04
CA SER A 130 33.40 -15.03 4.63
C SER A 130 32.70 -13.96 3.80
N ALA A 131 32.02 -13.04 4.47
CA ALA A 131 31.60 -11.77 3.89
C ALA A 131 32.41 -10.67 4.56
N VAL A 132 32.84 -9.68 3.78
CA VAL A 132 33.70 -8.60 4.24
C VAL A 132 33.07 -7.28 3.82
N ASP A 133 32.86 -6.39 4.78
CA ASP A 133 32.58 -4.98 4.52
C ASP A 133 33.81 -4.18 4.96
N LEU A 134 34.26 -3.24 4.12
CA LEU A 134 35.48 -2.45 4.35
C LEU A 134 35.12 -0.98 4.54
N ARG A 135 35.51 -0.41 5.68
CA ARG A 135 35.50 1.04 5.90
C ARG A 135 36.80 1.64 5.38
N LEU A 136 36.68 2.55 4.41
CA LEU A 136 37.83 3.30 3.91
C LEU A 136 38.22 4.38 4.92
N ASN A 137 39.53 4.55 5.15
CA ASN A 137 40.04 5.64 5.97
C ASN A 137 40.14 6.93 5.13
N CYS A 138 39.00 7.58 4.91
CA CYS A 138 38.93 8.85 4.19
C CYS A 138 37.98 9.84 4.86
N SER A 139 38.20 11.12 4.61
CA SER A 139 37.30 12.21 4.98
C SER A 139 36.94 12.99 3.72
N ILE A 140 35.64 13.19 3.49
CA ILE A 140 35.10 13.86 2.30
C ILE A 140 34.16 14.96 2.79
N SER A 141 34.32 16.16 2.26
CA SER A 141 33.41 17.29 2.48
C SER A 141 32.82 17.72 1.14
N LEU A 142 31.52 18.00 1.12
CA LEU A 142 30.81 18.43 -0.08
C LEU A 142 30.36 19.90 0.09
N PRO A 143 30.52 20.75 -0.93
CA PRO A 143 30.07 22.13 -0.84
C PRO A 143 28.53 22.20 -0.81
N PRO A 144 27.92 23.23 -0.17
CA PRO A 144 26.47 23.38 -0.09
C PRO A 144 25.75 23.37 -1.44
N ALA A 145 26.43 23.77 -2.52
CA ALA A 145 25.89 23.74 -3.87
C ALA A 145 25.54 22.33 -4.36
N VAL A 146 26.30 21.31 -3.94
CA VAL A 146 26.03 19.90 -4.25
C VAL A 146 24.77 19.42 -3.54
N LEU A 147 24.61 19.76 -2.26
CA LEU A 147 23.43 19.38 -1.49
C LEU A 147 22.17 20.01 -2.06
N ARG A 148 22.20 21.30 -2.42
CA ARG A 148 21.05 21.97 -3.08
C ARG A 148 20.69 21.33 -4.43
N GLU A 149 21.69 20.91 -5.21
CA GLU A 149 21.45 20.20 -6.46
C GLU A 149 20.83 18.82 -6.23
N ALA A 150 21.31 18.08 -5.22
CA ALA A 150 20.75 16.79 -4.84
C ALA A 150 19.32 16.92 -4.27
N GLU A 151 19.02 17.98 -3.51
CA GLU A 151 17.66 18.32 -3.07
C GLU A 151 16.73 18.59 -4.26
N ALA A 152 17.18 19.38 -5.24
CA ALA A 152 16.43 19.66 -6.46
C ALA A 152 16.20 18.38 -7.27
N ALA A 153 17.19 17.49 -7.36
CA ALA A 153 17.08 16.18 -7.99
C ALA A 153 16.05 15.28 -7.29
N ALA A 154 16.08 15.19 -5.96
CA ALA A 154 15.08 14.42 -5.22
C ALA A 154 13.67 15.00 -5.42
N SER A 155 13.53 16.33 -5.35
CA SER A 155 12.24 17.01 -5.55
C SER A 155 11.65 16.75 -6.94
N ILE A 156 12.48 16.81 -7.99
CA ILE A 156 11.99 16.58 -9.36
C ILE A 156 11.63 15.10 -9.59
N LEU A 157 12.38 14.16 -9.02
CA LEU A 157 12.06 12.73 -9.10
C LEU A 157 10.73 12.39 -8.40
N VAL A 158 10.42 13.05 -7.27
CA VAL A 158 9.13 12.90 -6.60
C VAL A 158 7.98 13.45 -7.46
N ARG A 159 8.16 14.62 -8.09
CA ARG A 159 7.15 15.20 -9.00
C ARG A 159 6.90 14.33 -10.24
N LEU A 160 7.95 13.68 -10.74
CA LEU A 160 7.92 12.82 -11.91
C LEU A 160 7.60 11.35 -11.58
N ALA A 161 7.34 11.01 -10.31
CA ALA A 161 7.09 9.65 -9.91
C ALA A 161 5.83 9.08 -10.61
N PRO A 162 5.89 7.86 -11.16
CA PRO A 162 4.73 7.27 -11.79
C PRO A 162 3.65 6.90 -10.75
N PRO A 163 2.36 6.93 -11.11
CA PRO A 163 1.29 6.53 -10.20
C PRO A 163 1.39 5.04 -9.86
N ARG A 164 0.79 4.65 -8.72
CA ARG A 164 0.82 3.27 -8.20
C ARG A 164 -0.60 2.66 -8.22
N PRO A 165 -1.11 2.23 -9.39
CA PRO A 165 -2.51 1.81 -9.54
C PRO A 165 -2.86 0.59 -8.68
N ALA A 166 -1.91 -0.30 -8.41
CA ALA A 166 -2.11 -1.43 -7.50
C ALA A 166 -2.52 -1.00 -6.08
N TRP A 167 -1.86 0.04 -5.54
CA TRP A 167 -2.20 0.57 -4.22
C TRP A 167 -3.44 1.46 -4.24
N GLN A 168 -3.72 2.11 -5.37
CA GLN A 168 -4.97 2.86 -5.55
C GLN A 168 -6.18 1.91 -5.53
N ALA A 169 -6.13 0.83 -6.29
CA ALA A 169 -7.17 -0.20 -6.28
C ALA A 169 -7.31 -0.89 -4.91
N TYR A 170 -6.19 -1.16 -4.23
CA TYR A 170 -6.22 -1.77 -2.89
C TYR A 170 -6.85 -0.84 -1.84
N HIS A 171 -6.57 0.47 -1.92
CA HIS A 171 -7.19 1.49 -1.07
C HIS A 171 -8.70 1.61 -1.32
N ALA A 172 -9.12 1.68 -2.58
CA ALA A 172 -10.53 1.67 -2.93
C ALA A 172 -11.24 0.41 -2.41
N ALA A 173 -10.64 -0.77 -2.58
CA ALA A 173 -11.18 -2.03 -2.07
C ALA A 173 -11.27 -2.08 -0.52
N PHE A 174 -10.34 -1.44 0.18
CA PHE A 174 -10.39 -1.31 1.64
C PHE A 174 -11.56 -0.44 2.08
N LEU A 175 -11.71 0.74 1.49
CA LEU A 175 -12.80 1.65 1.81
C LEU A 175 -14.17 1.04 1.47
N GLU A 176 -14.26 0.37 0.32
CA GLU A 176 -15.46 -0.32 -0.13
C GLU A 176 -15.88 -1.46 0.83
N ARG A 177 -14.93 -2.24 1.33
CA ARG A 177 -15.23 -3.41 2.16
C ARG A 177 -15.42 -3.08 3.64
N TYR A 178 -14.60 -2.20 4.19
CA TYR A 178 -14.52 -1.95 5.63
C TYR A 178 -15.03 -0.56 6.02
N GLY A 179 -15.05 0.38 5.08
CA GLY A 179 -15.34 1.79 5.33
C GLY A 179 -14.12 2.58 5.82
N PRO A 180 -14.13 3.92 5.67
CA PRO A 180 -13.11 4.79 6.24
C PRO A 180 -13.10 4.69 7.76
N GLY A 181 -11.92 4.79 8.37
CA GLY A 181 -11.71 4.75 9.82
C GLY A 181 -11.83 3.36 10.47
N ALA A 182 -12.17 2.31 9.71
CA ALA A 182 -12.16 0.94 10.22
C ALA A 182 -10.75 0.52 10.67
N LEU A 183 -10.66 -0.24 11.76
CA LEU A 183 -9.43 -0.86 12.25
C LEU A 183 -9.45 -2.36 11.96
N VAL A 184 -8.67 -2.80 10.96
CA VAL A 184 -8.61 -4.21 10.54
C VAL A 184 -7.24 -4.79 10.89
N GLY A 185 -7.19 -5.89 11.64
CA GLY A 185 -5.92 -6.54 11.99
C GLY A 185 -5.11 -6.92 10.74
N VAL A 186 -3.79 -6.69 10.76
CA VAL A 186 -2.93 -6.88 9.57
C VAL A 186 -3.10 -8.26 8.95
N ARG A 187 -3.06 -9.32 9.77
CA ARG A 187 -3.22 -10.71 9.27
C ARG A 187 -4.56 -10.94 8.61
N GLN A 188 -5.62 -10.41 9.21
CA GLN A 188 -6.97 -10.55 8.68
C GLN A 188 -7.09 -9.83 7.34
N LEU A 189 -6.50 -8.64 7.22
CA LEU A 189 -6.56 -7.85 5.99
C LEU A 189 -5.83 -8.56 4.84
N VAL A 190 -4.62 -9.07 5.08
CA VAL A 190 -3.79 -9.71 4.04
C VAL A 190 -4.15 -11.17 3.77
N ASP A 191 -5.09 -11.73 4.52
CA ASP A 191 -5.64 -13.05 4.25
C ASP A 191 -6.48 -13.01 2.96
N ALA A 192 -6.17 -13.89 2.01
CA ALA A 192 -6.81 -13.88 0.70
C ALA A 192 -8.23 -14.47 0.70
N ASP A 193 -8.59 -15.25 1.73
CA ASP A 193 -9.85 -15.97 1.82
C ASP A 193 -10.89 -15.15 2.60
N THR A 194 -10.45 -14.48 3.66
CA THR A 194 -11.30 -13.75 4.63
C THR A 194 -11.08 -12.24 4.60
N GLY A 195 -9.96 -11.77 4.05
CA GLY A 195 -9.61 -10.37 3.88
C GLY A 195 -9.58 -9.94 2.41
N LEU A 196 -8.79 -8.90 2.11
CA LEU A 196 -8.53 -8.45 0.75
C LEU A 196 -7.40 -9.22 0.06
N GLY A 197 -6.63 -10.00 0.82
CA GLY A 197 -5.35 -10.51 0.35
C GLY A 197 -4.29 -9.40 0.25
N TYR A 198 -3.18 -9.70 -0.41
CA TYR A 198 -2.16 -8.70 -0.73
C TYR A 198 -2.54 -7.86 -1.96
N PRO A 199 -2.01 -6.63 -2.09
CA PRO A 199 -2.17 -5.82 -3.30
C PRO A 199 -1.63 -6.51 -4.57
N ALA A 200 -2.13 -6.09 -5.73
CA ALA A 200 -1.66 -6.59 -7.02
C ALA A 200 -0.12 -6.44 -7.17
N GLY A 201 0.52 -7.46 -7.73
CA GLY A 201 1.99 -7.52 -7.87
C GLY A 201 2.73 -8.03 -6.62
N TYR A 202 2.02 -8.45 -5.58
CA TYR A 202 2.58 -9.23 -4.48
C TYR A 202 2.54 -10.72 -4.80
N ARG A 203 3.47 -11.48 -4.20
CA ARG A 203 3.44 -12.93 -4.26
C ARG A 203 2.15 -13.45 -3.59
N GLY A 204 1.43 -14.34 -4.27
CA GLY A 204 0.19 -14.91 -3.75
C GLY A 204 -1.01 -13.97 -3.80
N SER A 205 -0.88 -12.76 -4.37
CA SER A 205 -2.01 -11.87 -4.61
C SER A 205 -2.96 -12.46 -5.64
N LEU A 206 -4.25 -12.49 -5.32
CA LEU A 206 -5.32 -12.80 -6.28
C LEU A 206 -5.73 -11.58 -7.10
N SER A 207 -5.52 -10.38 -6.55
CA SER A 207 -5.79 -9.12 -7.24
C SER A 207 -4.85 -8.92 -8.43
N LYS A 208 -5.44 -8.54 -9.57
CA LYS A 208 -4.73 -8.16 -10.78
C LYS A 208 -5.18 -6.76 -11.18
N VAL A 209 -4.22 -5.90 -11.47
CA VAL A 209 -4.46 -4.58 -12.02
C VAL A 209 -3.78 -4.54 -13.38
N ALA A 210 -4.56 -4.33 -14.44
CA ALA A 210 -4.02 -4.22 -15.78
C ALA A 210 -3.13 -2.97 -15.86
N PRO A 211 -1.96 -3.04 -16.52
CA PRO A 211 -1.19 -1.83 -16.83
C PRO A 211 -2.05 -0.94 -17.73
N GLN A 212 -2.35 0.27 -17.25
CA GLN A 212 -3.00 1.29 -18.08
C GLN A 212 -1.93 2.13 -18.75
N LEU A 213 -2.08 2.38 -20.05
CA LEU A 213 -1.24 3.32 -20.76
C LEU A 213 -1.64 4.74 -20.35
N LEU A 214 -0.73 5.45 -19.68
CA LEU A 214 -1.00 6.79 -19.18
C LEU A 214 -0.70 7.83 -20.27
N SER A 215 -1.37 8.98 -20.22
CA SER A 215 -1.02 10.15 -21.05
C SER A 215 0.46 10.53 -20.91
N ARG A 216 1.00 10.42 -19.69
CA ARG A 216 2.43 10.55 -19.37
C ARG A 216 3.32 9.60 -20.18
N ASP A 217 2.93 8.33 -20.34
CA ASP A 217 3.74 7.34 -21.06
C ASP A 217 3.80 7.67 -22.55
N VAL A 218 2.69 8.13 -23.12
CA VAL A 218 2.63 8.61 -24.51
C VAL A 218 3.53 9.83 -24.67
N ARG A 219 3.42 10.82 -23.77
CA ARG A 219 4.24 12.03 -23.81
C ARG A 219 5.74 11.75 -23.68
N LEU A 220 6.14 10.82 -22.81
CA LEU A 220 7.54 10.39 -22.70
C LEU A 220 8.06 9.73 -23.99
N ALA A 221 7.22 8.93 -24.65
CA ALA A 221 7.56 8.33 -25.93
C ALA A 221 7.73 9.38 -27.04
N GLU A 222 6.85 10.38 -27.09
CA GLU A 222 6.98 11.52 -28.00
C GLU A 222 8.29 12.28 -27.78
N LEU A 223 8.62 12.61 -26.52
CA LEU A 223 9.86 13.32 -26.19
C LEU A 223 11.10 12.52 -26.57
N ALA A 224 11.11 11.21 -26.33
CA ALA A 224 12.23 10.34 -26.71
C ALA A 224 12.38 10.25 -28.25
N LEU A 225 11.27 10.16 -28.98
CA LEU A 225 11.27 10.13 -30.43
C LEU A 225 11.74 11.46 -31.01
N GLN A 226 11.24 12.58 -30.50
CA GLN A 226 11.61 13.92 -30.95
C GLN A 226 13.11 14.17 -30.76
N ALA A 227 13.65 13.86 -29.57
CA ALA A 227 15.09 13.97 -29.32
C ALA A 227 15.92 13.14 -30.32
N THR A 228 15.43 11.95 -30.69
CA THR A 228 16.08 11.10 -31.70
C THR A 228 16.05 11.73 -33.08
N LEU A 229 14.90 12.30 -33.50
CA LEU A 229 14.74 12.95 -34.80
C LEU A 229 15.60 14.22 -34.93
N ASP A 230 15.75 14.97 -33.85
CA ASP A 230 16.57 16.18 -33.79
C ASP A 230 18.08 15.88 -33.70
N GLY A 231 18.46 14.59 -33.60
CA GLY A 231 19.85 14.17 -33.37
C GLY A 231 20.39 14.59 -32.00
N CYS A 232 19.51 14.92 -31.05
CA CYS A 232 19.88 15.35 -29.71
C CYS A 232 20.05 14.14 -28.78
N THR A 233 21.20 14.08 -28.10
CA THR A 233 21.42 13.07 -27.04
C THR A 233 20.87 13.49 -25.69
N ASP A 234 20.45 14.75 -25.54
CA ASP A 234 20.01 15.34 -24.27
C ASP A 234 18.56 15.82 -24.37
N LEU A 235 17.71 15.36 -23.44
CA LEU A 235 16.40 15.91 -23.12
C LEU A 235 16.53 16.76 -21.85
N VAL A 236 16.54 18.08 -22.01
CA VAL A 236 16.56 19.04 -20.89
C VAL A 236 15.13 19.31 -20.45
N LEU A 237 14.81 18.91 -19.23
CA LEU A 237 13.51 19.18 -18.63
C LEU A 237 13.43 20.64 -18.16
N ASP A 238 12.30 21.27 -18.44
CA ASP A 238 11.91 22.58 -17.92
C ASP A 238 10.61 22.44 -17.09
N ASP A 239 10.19 23.52 -16.42
CA ASP A 239 9.01 23.49 -15.56
C ASP A 239 7.72 23.12 -16.31
N ARG A 240 7.62 23.50 -17.58
CA ARG A 240 6.48 23.18 -18.44
C ARG A 240 6.42 21.68 -18.72
N THR A 241 7.53 21.09 -19.18
CA THR A 241 7.62 19.66 -19.47
C THR A 241 7.35 18.84 -18.22
N VAL A 242 7.86 19.30 -17.07
CA VAL A 242 7.60 18.64 -15.79
C VAL A 242 6.12 18.72 -15.41
N ALA A 243 5.45 19.84 -15.63
CA ALA A 243 4.02 19.97 -15.38
C ALA A 243 3.18 19.07 -16.32
N GLU A 244 3.58 18.93 -17.59
CA GLU A 244 2.95 18.01 -18.56
C GLU A 244 3.13 16.53 -18.17
N LEU A 245 4.27 16.18 -17.56
CA LEU A 245 4.59 14.81 -17.13
C LEU A 245 4.12 14.48 -15.71
N ALA A 246 3.83 15.49 -14.90
CA ALA A 246 3.33 15.32 -13.55
C ALA A 246 1.86 14.87 -13.56
N THR A 247 1.47 14.14 -12.51
CA THR A 247 0.07 13.73 -12.33
C THR A 247 -0.72 14.91 -11.75
N PRO A 248 -1.88 15.31 -12.32
CA PRO A 248 -2.65 16.49 -11.86
C PRO A 248 -3.02 16.44 -10.38
N ASP A 249 -3.42 15.28 -9.87
CA ASP A 249 -3.70 15.02 -8.45
C ASP A 249 -2.53 14.32 -7.76
N ALA A 250 -1.35 14.96 -7.80
CA ALA A 250 -0.13 14.39 -7.23
C ALA A 250 -0.32 14.12 -5.72
N ALA A 251 -0.17 12.84 -5.35
CA ALA A 251 -0.08 12.44 -3.96
C ALA A 251 1.06 13.16 -3.23
N PRO A 252 0.96 13.37 -1.90
CA PRO A 252 2.03 13.97 -1.13
C PRO A 252 3.31 13.14 -1.22
N ALA A 253 4.46 13.79 -1.16
CA ALA A 253 5.76 13.13 -1.12
C ALA A 253 5.90 12.19 0.09
N ALA A 254 6.73 11.16 -0.03
CA ALA A 254 7.14 10.39 1.15
C ALA A 254 7.91 11.30 2.15
N PRO A 255 7.80 11.08 3.47
CA PRO A 255 8.36 11.97 4.50
C PRO A 255 9.88 12.13 4.42
N HIS A 256 10.56 11.06 4.05
CA HIS A 256 12.00 11.01 3.90
C HIS A 256 12.40 9.96 2.86
N THR A 257 13.59 10.13 2.29
CA THR A 257 14.17 9.27 1.25
C THR A 257 15.69 9.23 1.38
N GLU A 258 16.34 8.39 0.58
CA GLU A 258 17.78 8.39 0.35
C GLU A 258 18.04 8.53 -1.15
N LEU A 259 18.84 9.52 -1.54
CA LEU A 259 19.31 9.67 -2.92
C LEU A 259 20.76 9.19 -3.02
N ARG A 260 21.03 8.34 -4.01
CA ARG A 260 22.35 7.84 -4.34
C ARG A 260 22.79 8.41 -5.67
N PHE A 261 23.94 9.07 -5.70
CA PHE A 261 24.44 9.75 -6.90
C PHE A 261 25.97 9.72 -6.99
N SER A 262 26.50 9.91 -8.19
CA SER A 262 27.93 10.20 -8.40
C SER A 262 28.13 11.68 -8.74
N LEU A 263 29.31 12.21 -8.42
CA LEU A 263 29.69 13.58 -8.76
C LEU A 263 30.82 13.60 -9.77
N HIS A 264 30.63 14.40 -10.81
CA HIS A 264 31.56 14.54 -11.92
C HIS A 264 32.06 15.97 -11.96
N ALA A 265 33.36 16.13 -11.73
CA ALA A 265 34.08 17.39 -11.77
C ALA A 265 35.57 17.11 -12.01
N ARG A 266 36.26 18.02 -12.70
CA ARG A 266 37.67 17.88 -13.06
C ARG A 266 38.60 18.06 -11.86
N THR A 267 38.27 19.03 -11.01
CA THR A 267 39.07 19.37 -9.82
C THR A 267 38.17 19.64 -8.61
N PRO A 268 38.70 19.60 -7.38
CA PRO A 268 37.96 20.06 -6.20
C PRO A 268 37.53 21.53 -6.32
N LEU A 269 38.35 22.39 -6.93
CA LEU A 269 38.03 23.80 -7.13
C LEU A 269 36.83 24.01 -8.06
N ASP A 270 36.68 23.18 -9.09
CA ASP A 270 35.50 23.21 -9.96
C ASP A 270 34.23 22.82 -9.17
N LEU A 271 34.35 21.83 -8.27
CA LEU A 271 33.25 21.43 -7.39
C LEU A 271 32.81 22.59 -6.48
N ASP A 272 33.78 23.28 -5.85
CA ASP A 272 33.54 24.46 -4.99
C ASP A 272 32.94 25.64 -5.77
N ALA A 273 33.38 25.85 -7.02
CA ALA A 273 32.83 26.84 -7.94
C ALA A 273 31.45 26.46 -8.51
N GLY A 274 30.90 25.29 -8.14
CA GLY A 274 29.61 24.80 -8.62
C GLY A 274 29.62 24.24 -10.04
N LYS A 275 30.80 24.02 -10.62
CA LYS A 275 31.02 23.44 -11.96
C LYS A 275 31.13 21.92 -11.86
N PHE A 276 30.00 21.28 -11.61
CA PHE A 276 29.92 19.82 -11.53
C PHE A 276 28.67 19.31 -12.23
N THR A 277 28.67 18.02 -12.54
CA THR A 277 27.47 17.26 -12.93
C THR A 277 27.16 16.24 -11.84
N LEU A 278 25.90 16.20 -11.41
CA LEU A 278 25.38 15.18 -10.51
C LEU A 278 24.68 14.10 -11.35
N ILE A 279 25.02 12.83 -11.18
CA ILE A 279 24.37 11.73 -11.89
C ILE A 279 23.60 10.89 -10.88
N VAL A 280 22.28 10.84 -11.01
CA VAL A 280 21.44 10.00 -10.17
C VAL A 280 21.74 8.54 -10.50
N VAL A 281 22.15 7.78 -9.49
CA VAL A 281 22.33 6.33 -9.60
C VAL A 281 21.04 5.62 -9.21
N SER A 282 20.50 5.98 -8.04
CA SER A 282 19.23 5.45 -7.55
C SER A 282 18.60 6.34 -6.48
N ALA A 283 17.35 6.05 -6.13
CA ALA A 283 16.65 6.63 -5.00
C ALA A 283 15.93 5.53 -4.21
N SER A 284 15.85 5.69 -2.89
CA SER A 284 15.29 4.71 -1.96
C SER A 284 13.98 5.21 -1.34
N ARG A 285 13.09 4.29 -0.98
CA ARG A 285 11.79 4.61 -0.36
C ARG A 285 11.87 5.37 0.95
N HIS A 286 12.96 5.19 1.72
CA HIS A 286 13.21 5.87 2.98
C HIS A 286 14.70 5.99 3.26
N ALA A 287 15.06 6.78 4.28
CA ALA A 287 16.42 6.89 4.77
C ALA A 287 16.87 5.60 5.48
N GLY A 288 18.16 5.27 5.39
CA GLY A 288 18.76 4.08 6.01
C GLY A 288 18.61 2.79 5.21
N THR A 289 17.99 2.80 4.02
CA THR A 289 17.91 1.63 3.14
C THR A 289 19.30 1.17 2.70
N SER A 290 20.15 2.09 2.24
CA SER A 290 21.48 1.73 1.71
C SER A 290 22.56 1.71 2.78
N VAL A 291 22.48 2.63 3.74
CA VAL A 291 23.53 2.84 4.75
C VAL A 291 23.35 1.93 5.96
N GLY A 292 22.12 1.52 6.28
CA GLY A 292 21.78 0.84 7.54
C GLY A 292 22.67 -0.37 7.84
N ARG A 293 22.86 -1.26 6.86
CA ARG A 293 23.72 -2.45 7.01
C ARG A 293 25.15 -2.12 7.44
N PHE A 294 25.69 -0.97 7.06
CA PHE A 294 27.08 -0.60 7.32
C PHE A 294 27.28 0.15 8.63
N LEU A 295 26.20 0.44 9.37
CA LEU A 295 26.28 1.26 10.58
C LEU A 295 27.26 0.71 11.62
N TYR A 296 27.42 -0.61 11.69
CA TYR A 296 28.34 -1.26 12.64
C TYR A 296 29.83 -0.97 12.39
N LEU A 297 30.21 -0.46 11.22
CA LEU A 297 31.59 -0.11 10.87
C LEU A 297 32.01 1.26 11.41
N PHE A 298 31.06 2.11 11.80
CA PHE A 298 31.34 3.44 12.29
C PHE A 298 31.70 3.44 13.79
N GLU A 299 32.48 4.44 14.19
CA GLU A 299 32.80 4.66 15.60
C GLU A 299 31.51 4.90 16.40
N PRO A 300 31.48 4.57 17.71
CA PRO A 300 30.30 4.77 18.55
C PRO A 300 29.68 6.17 18.43
N GLY A 301 30.49 7.24 18.45
CA GLY A 301 29.98 8.61 18.34
C GLY A 301 29.30 8.93 17.00
N ASP A 302 29.79 8.37 15.89
CA ASP A 302 29.16 8.51 14.57
C ASP A 302 27.86 7.71 14.51
N ARG A 303 27.85 6.50 15.08
CA ARG A 303 26.64 5.68 15.19
C ARG A 303 25.55 6.40 15.98
N ASP A 304 25.88 6.96 17.14
CA ASP A 304 24.94 7.70 17.98
C ASP A 304 24.38 8.93 17.26
N ARG A 305 25.23 9.63 16.50
CA ARG A 305 24.81 10.77 15.67
C ARG A 305 23.82 10.34 14.58
N ILE A 306 24.11 9.25 13.87
CA ILE A 306 23.23 8.73 12.81
C ILE A 306 21.92 8.20 13.40
N GLN A 307 21.98 7.48 14.52
CA GLN A 307 20.81 6.96 15.22
C GLN A 307 19.88 8.08 15.68
N ARG A 308 20.42 9.16 16.26
CA ARG A 308 19.64 10.36 16.60
C ARG A 308 19.02 11.00 15.37
N ALA A 309 19.76 11.11 14.27
CA ALA A 309 19.23 11.66 13.02
C ALA A 309 18.06 10.82 12.48
N TYR A 310 18.19 9.48 12.45
CA TYR A 310 17.14 8.58 11.99
C TYR A 310 15.92 8.57 12.90
N SER A 311 16.11 8.63 14.22
CA SER A 311 15.01 8.70 15.20
C SER A 311 14.24 10.02 15.15
N ALA A 312 14.86 11.08 14.63
CA ALA A 312 14.26 12.41 14.48
C ALA A 312 13.65 12.66 13.08
N LEU A 313 13.71 11.68 12.18
CA LEU A 313 13.11 11.80 10.85
C LEU A 313 11.57 11.93 10.96
N PRO A 314 10.93 12.75 10.12
CA PRO A 314 9.48 12.90 10.13
C PRO A 314 8.81 11.62 9.65
N THR A 315 7.72 11.24 10.31
CA THR A 315 6.83 10.15 9.88
C THR A 315 5.73 10.68 8.97
N GLY A 316 5.13 9.80 8.17
CA GLY A 316 4.01 10.13 7.28
C GLY A 316 2.71 10.42 8.00
N THR A 317 2.50 9.74 9.12
CA THR A 317 1.44 10.01 10.09
C THR A 317 2.04 10.73 11.30
N PRO A 318 1.57 11.93 11.66
CA PRO A 318 2.06 12.63 12.85
C PRO A 318 1.88 11.82 14.13
N GLY A 319 2.90 11.84 14.98
CA GLY A 319 2.94 11.06 16.23
C GLY A 319 3.14 9.56 16.03
N ALA A 320 3.48 9.10 14.83
CA ALA A 320 3.77 7.69 14.59
C ALA A 320 5.11 7.26 15.19
N LEU A 321 5.13 6.05 15.72
CA LEU A 321 6.34 5.40 16.17
C LEU A 321 7.06 4.77 14.98
N ALA A 322 8.20 5.31 14.59
CA ALA A 322 9.08 4.67 13.62
C ALA A 322 9.71 3.41 14.23
N VAL A 323 9.58 2.27 13.55
CA VAL A 323 10.10 0.97 14.04
C VAL A 323 10.95 0.27 12.98
N GLN A 324 12.00 -0.40 13.42
CA GLN A 324 12.87 -1.20 12.55
C GLN A 324 12.24 -2.57 12.33
N LEU A 325 11.78 -2.82 11.11
CA LEU A 325 11.31 -4.13 10.67
C LEU A 325 12.49 -5.04 10.37
N SER A 326 12.56 -6.17 11.07
CA SER A 326 13.58 -7.19 10.84
C SER A 326 12.92 -8.49 10.38
N CYS A 327 13.29 -8.95 9.19
CA CYS A 327 12.71 -10.13 8.55
C CYS A 327 13.76 -10.86 7.70
N PRO A 328 13.99 -12.17 7.90
CA PRO A 328 14.85 -12.96 7.03
C PRO A 328 14.47 -12.84 5.55
N PRO A 329 15.43 -12.65 4.63
CA PRO A 329 15.12 -12.67 3.21
C PRO A 329 14.76 -14.09 2.76
N LEU A 330 14.00 -14.18 1.67
CA LEU A 330 13.54 -15.45 1.08
C LEU A 330 14.71 -16.33 0.60
N SER A 331 15.86 -15.72 0.30
CA SER A 331 17.07 -16.41 -0.12
C SER A 331 18.17 -16.30 0.93
N ALA A 332 18.68 -17.45 1.38
CA ALA A 332 19.84 -17.50 2.28
C ALA A 332 21.10 -16.87 1.67
N ARG A 333 21.21 -16.79 0.33
CA ARG A 333 22.36 -16.19 -0.36
C ARG A 333 22.53 -14.69 -0.08
N ILE A 334 21.42 -13.99 0.16
CA ILE A 334 21.41 -12.54 0.40
C ILE A 334 21.22 -12.20 1.88
N ARG A 335 21.31 -13.19 2.78
CA ARG A 335 21.12 -12.98 4.23
C ARG A 335 22.08 -11.94 4.80
N ASN A 336 23.32 -11.92 4.32
CA ASN A 336 24.30 -10.93 4.77
C ASN A 336 23.92 -9.51 4.33
N LEU A 337 23.19 -9.34 3.22
CA LEU A 337 22.66 -8.03 2.79
C LEU A 337 21.58 -7.49 3.75
N ALA A 338 20.87 -8.38 4.45
CA ALA A 338 19.76 -8.02 5.33
C ALA A 338 20.20 -7.66 6.76
N ARG A 339 21.45 -7.99 7.14
CA ARG A 339 21.94 -7.77 8.51
C ARG A 339 22.13 -6.28 8.77
N THR A 340 21.52 -5.79 9.85
CA THR A 340 21.50 -4.37 10.17
C THR A 340 21.49 -4.20 11.68
N PRO A 341 22.40 -3.43 12.31
CA PRO A 341 22.34 -3.20 13.75
C PRO A 341 21.01 -2.56 14.15
N GLU A 342 20.60 -2.78 15.40
CA GLU A 342 19.39 -2.17 15.94
C GLU A 342 19.63 -0.68 16.21
N VAL A 343 18.85 0.19 15.57
CA VAL A 343 18.93 1.65 15.74
C VAL A 343 17.57 2.31 16.02
N LEU A 344 16.47 1.58 15.86
CA LEU A 344 15.10 1.99 16.21
C LEU A 344 14.41 0.84 16.98
N PRO A 345 13.29 1.11 17.70
CA PRO A 345 12.50 0.05 18.33
C PRO A 345 12.15 -1.08 17.34
N LEU A 346 12.31 -2.32 17.77
CA LEU A 346 12.28 -3.48 16.87
C LEU A 346 10.87 -4.04 16.66
N LEU A 347 10.56 -4.37 15.40
CA LEU A 347 9.45 -5.24 14.98
C LEU A 347 10.05 -6.45 14.24
N PRO A 348 10.33 -7.56 14.94
CA PRO A 348 10.82 -8.78 14.31
C PRO A 348 9.67 -9.60 13.73
N ILE A 349 9.88 -10.20 12.55
CA ILE A 349 8.98 -11.21 11.96
C ILE A 349 9.77 -12.32 11.27
N GLY A 350 9.35 -13.57 11.45
CA GLY A 350 9.94 -14.75 10.84
C GLY A 350 11.32 -15.13 11.38
N GLU A 351 11.71 -14.62 12.54
CA GLU A 351 13.00 -14.88 13.19
C GLU A 351 12.86 -15.17 14.68
N TYR A 352 13.88 -15.82 15.25
CA TYR A 352 13.92 -16.07 16.68
C TYR A 352 14.28 -14.80 17.44
N HIS A 353 13.42 -14.36 18.37
CA HIS A 353 13.69 -13.25 19.28
C HIS A 353 13.15 -13.52 20.68
N HIS A 354 13.77 -12.90 21.68
CA HIS A 354 13.20 -12.89 23.02
C HIS A 354 12.15 -11.75 23.11
N PRO A 355 10.97 -11.97 23.74
CA PRO A 355 9.92 -10.94 23.81
C PRO A 355 10.38 -9.60 24.41
N SER A 356 11.33 -9.64 25.35
CA SER A 356 11.93 -8.44 25.96
C SER A 356 12.78 -7.59 25.00
N GLN A 357 13.07 -8.10 23.81
CA GLN A 357 13.85 -7.42 22.75
C GLN A 357 12.93 -6.87 21.64
N SER A 358 11.61 -7.13 21.73
CA SER A 358 10.63 -6.71 20.74
C SER A 358 9.80 -5.56 21.30
N ALA A 359 9.69 -4.46 20.54
CA ALA A 359 8.81 -3.35 20.93
C ALA A 359 7.35 -3.64 20.54
N LEU A 360 7.14 -4.38 19.44
CA LEU A 360 5.83 -4.66 18.86
C LEU A 360 5.76 -6.11 18.34
N HIS A 361 4.53 -6.62 18.20
CA HIS A 361 4.26 -7.90 17.55
C HIS A 361 3.29 -7.68 16.39
N VAL A 362 3.40 -8.44 15.30
CA VAL A 362 2.55 -8.21 14.11
C VAL A 362 1.05 -8.39 14.38
N ASP A 363 0.68 -9.25 15.34
CA ASP A 363 -0.72 -9.45 15.75
C ASP A 363 -1.29 -8.26 16.54
N ASP A 364 -0.43 -7.38 17.05
CA ASP A 364 -0.81 -6.12 17.70
C ASP A 364 -1.08 -4.99 16.69
N LEU A 365 -0.86 -5.24 15.40
CA LEU A 365 -0.95 -4.21 14.37
C LEU A 365 -2.29 -4.28 13.62
N ALA A 366 -2.91 -3.13 13.45
CA ALA A 366 -4.12 -2.94 12.65
C ALA A 366 -3.93 -1.86 11.60
N VAL A 367 -4.58 -2.04 10.46
CA VAL A 367 -4.63 -1.07 9.36
C VAL A 367 -5.91 -0.28 9.45
N THR A 368 -5.79 1.03 9.25
CA THR A 368 -6.91 1.94 8.98
C THR A 368 -6.64 2.75 7.72
N ALA A 369 -7.69 3.34 7.16
CA ALA A 369 -7.60 4.21 6.00
C ALA A 369 -8.62 5.35 6.08
N ASP A 370 -8.24 6.51 5.55
CA ASP A 370 -9.16 7.60 5.25
C ASP A 370 -9.37 7.71 3.73
N ALA A 371 -9.97 8.81 3.25
CA ALA A 371 -10.19 9.05 1.83
C ALA A 371 -8.89 9.16 0.99
N HIS A 372 -7.72 9.29 1.62
CA HIS A 372 -6.47 9.61 0.95
C HIS A 372 -5.34 8.62 1.20
N ARG A 373 -5.23 8.05 2.40
CA ARG A 373 -4.05 7.31 2.87
C ARG A 373 -4.43 6.13 3.77
N PHE A 374 -3.47 5.24 3.93
CA PHE A 374 -3.47 4.21 4.97
C PHE A 374 -2.65 4.67 6.17
N SER A 375 -2.96 4.12 7.34
CA SER A 375 -2.12 4.21 8.54
C SER A 375 -2.12 2.87 9.27
N LEU A 376 -0.95 2.46 9.73
CA LEU A 376 -0.79 1.30 10.60
C LEU A 376 -0.81 1.75 12.07
N ARG A 377 -1.50 1.04 12.95
CA ARG A 377 -1.60 1.37 14.39
C ARG A 377 -1.29 0.18 15.26
N SER A 378 -0.64 0.43 16.40
CA SER A 378 -0.52 -0.55 17.49
C SER A 378 -1.78 -0.49 18.34
N LEU A 379 -2.39 -1.64 18.58
CA LEU A 379 -3.58 -1.76 19.43
C LEU A 379 -3.22 -1.57 20.90
N SER A 380 -2.10 -2.15 21.34
CA SER A 380 -1.62 -2.04 22.73
C SER A 380 -1.13 -0.63 23.09
N HIS A 381 -0.42 0.05 22.19
CA HIS A 381 0.12 1.39 22.44
C HIS A 381 -0.84 2.52 22.03
N GLY A 382 -1.90 2.22 21.26
CA GLY A 382 -2.90 3.20 20.82
C GLY A 382 -2.40 4.24 19.82
N CYS A 383 -1.18 4.09 19.29
CA CYS A 383 -0.50 5.05 18.43
C CYS A 383 -0.28 4.51 17.00
N PRO A 384 -0.09 5.39 15.99
CA PRO A 384 0.32 4.97 14.67
C PRO A 384 1.77 4.45 14.68
N VAL A 385 2.11 3.58 13.73
CA VAL A 385 3.39 2.87 13.64
C VAL A 385 3.90 2.91 12.19
N GLU A 386 5.18 3.18 12.01
CA GLU A 386 5.82 3.20 10.69
C GLU A 386 7.00 2.21 10.59
N PRO A 387 6.77 1.02 10.02
CA PRO A 387 7.83 0.03 9.84
C PRO A 387 8.81 0.40 8.71
N LEU A 388 10.10 0.47 9.05
CA LEU A 388 11.21 0.76 8.15
C LEU A 388 12.14 -0.45 8.06
N MET A 389 12.58 -0.79 6.85
CA MET A 389 13.56 -1.87 6.65
C MET A 389 14.90 -1.25 6.26
N LEU A 390 15.82 -1.21 7.22
CA LEU A 390 17.10 -0.49 7.12
C LEU A 390 18.18 -1.27 6.34
N ASN A 391 17.79 -1.92 5.26
CA ASN A 391 18.67 -2.62 4.34
C ASN A 391 18.14 -2.58 2.91
N ALA A 392 19.01 -2.85 1.94
CA ALA A 392 18.72 -2.79 0.52
C ALA A 392 18.30 -4.16 -0.06
N VAL A 393 17.68 -5.04 0.74
CA VAL A 393 17.07 -6.25 0.18
C VAL A 393 15.89 -5.85 -0.69
N ASP A 394 15.86 -6.35 -1.93
CA ASP A 394 14.74 -6.10 -2.83
C ASP A 394 13.42 -6.56 -2.20
N LEU A 395 12.51 -5.60 -2.02
CA LEU A 395 11.22 -5.85 -1.38
C LEU A 395 10.33 -6.77 -2.23
N ARG A 396 10.43 -6.68 -3.56
CA ARG A 396 9.51 -7.38 -4.48
C ARG A 396 9.77 -8.88 -4.54
N HIS A 397 11.04 -9.27 -4.63
CA HIS A 397 11.47 -10.65 -4.90
C HIS A 397 12.31 -11.24 -3.78
N GLY A 398 12.98 -10.41 -2.98
CA GLY A 398 13.88 -10.83 -1.90
C GLY A 398 13.22 -10.96 -0.53
N THR A 399 12.05 -10.35 -0.34
CA THR A 399 11.43 -10.14 0.98
C THR A 399 10.10 -10.88 1.12
N HIS A 400 9.74 -11.28 2.33
CA HIS A 400 8.45 -11.90 2.61
C HIS A 400 7.28 -10.93 2.30
N PRO A 401 6.16 -11.38 1.70
CA PRO A 401 5.05 -10.48 1.33
C PRO A 401 4.50 -9.65 2.49
N LEU A 402 4.40 -10.24 3.69
CA LEU A 402 3.99 -9.52 4.91
C LEU A 402 4.97 -8.39 5.27
N ALA A 403 6.27 -8.67 5.20
CA ALA A 403 7.31 -7.68 5.50
C ALA A 403 7.28 -6.53 4.48
N ARG A 404 7.13 -6.86 3.19
CA ARG A 404 6.93 -5.88 2.12
C ARG A 404 5.67 -5.03 2.37
N PHE A 405 4.56 -5.66 2.75
CA PHE A 405 3.29 -4.97 3.00
C PHE A 405 3.41 -3.96 4.14
N LEU A 406 3.94 -4.38 5.29
CA LEU A 406 4.18 -3.52 6.45
C LEU A 406 5.09 -2.33 6.12
N CYS A 407 6.08 -2.55 5.24
CA CYS A 407 6.97 -1.52 4.75
C CYS A 407 6.29 -0.52 3.79
N GLU A 408 5.45 -1.00 2.88
CA GLU A 408 4.89 -0.16 1.82
C GLU A 408 3.63 0.59 2.25
N ILE A 409 2.85 0.06 3.22
CA ILE A 409 1.47 0.52 3.47
C ILE A 409 1.36 1.99 3.87
N ASN A 410 2.21 2.47 4.78
CA ASN A 410 2.14 3.86 5.26
C ASN A 410 2.50 4.89 4.18
N THR A 411 3.29 4.49 3.18
CA THR A 411 3.67 5.33 2.04
C THR A 411 3.00 4.89 0.74
N ALA A 412 1.99 4.02 0.82
CA ALA A 412 1.37 3.39 -0.35
C ALA A 412 0.72 4.42 -1.29
N ARG A 413 0.17 5.48 -0.68
CA ARG A 413 -0.52 6.59 -1.32
C ARG A 413 0.34 7.86 -1.41
N ASN A 414 1.66 7.75 -1.21
CA ASN A 414 2.60 8.86 -1.39
C ASN A 414 3.33 8.74 -2.73
N ASN A 415 3.78 9.87 -3.27
CA ASN A 415 4.74 9.89 -4.37
C ASN A 415 6.13 9.52 -3.83
N PRO A 416 6.70 8.38 -4.27
CA PRO A 416 8.05 8.00 -3.85
C PRO A 416 9.08 8.87 -4.54
N CYS A 417 10.24 9.06 -3.90
CA CYS A 417 11.44 9.43 -4.63
C CYS A 417 12.01 8.14 -5.24
N ALA A 418 11.90 8.01 -6.56
CA ALA A 418 12.33 6.84 -7.32
C ALA A 418 13.19 7.27 -8.52
N PRO A 419 14.04 6.39 -9.07
CA PRO A 419 14.77 6.68 -10.30
C PRO A 419 13.82 7.08 -11.44
N PHE A 420 14.29 7.94 -12.35
CA PHE A 420 13.49 8.35 -13.50
C PHE A 420 13.08 7.14 -14.34
N PHE A 421 11.79 7.07 -14.67
CA PHE A 421 11.23 5.97 -15.45
C PHE A 421 10.61 6.50 -16.74
N TRP A 422 11.16 6.06 -17.87
CA TRP A 422 10.75 6.41 -19.23
C TRP A 422 9.34 5.93 -19.64
N GLY A 423 8.65 5.18 -18.78
CA GLY A 423 7.34 4.60 -19.12
C GLY A 423 7.47 3.26 -19.85
N TYR A 424 6.42 2.45 -19.83
CA TYR A 424 6.47 1.08 -20.37
C TYR A 424 6.67 1.01 -21.88
N VAL A 425 6.30 2.07 -22.60
CA VAL A 425 6.44 2.18 -24.06
C VAL A 425 7.84 2.62 -24.44
N ALA A 426 8.28 3.80 -24.00
CA ALA A 426 9.57 4.36 -24.42
C ALA A 426 10.76 3.50 -23.97
N GLN A 427 10.67 2.78 -22.83
CA GLN A 427 11.71 1.86 -22.38
C GLN A 427 12.10 0.78 -23.41
N ARG A 428 11.24 0.51 -24.42
CA ARG A 428 11.51 -0.45 -25.49
C ARG A 428 12.24 0.16 -26.69
N PHE A 429 12.46 1.46 -26.71
CA PHE A 429 13.13 2.13 -27.82
C PHE A 429 14.60 1.72 -27.90
N PRO A 430 15.19 1.65 -29.11
CA PRO A 430 16.60 1.30 -29.30
C PRO A 430 17.55 2.37 -28.72
N PHE A 431 17.06 3.59 -28.56
CA PHE A 431 17.78 4.70 -27.96
C PHE A 431 16.86 5.49 -27.03
N LEU A 432 17.41 5.92 -25.89
CA LEU A 432 16.78 6.85 -24.97
C LEU A 432 17.77 7.98 -24.68
N PRO A 433 17.37 9.25 -24.84
CA PRO A 433 18.26 10.37 -24.59
C PRO A 433 18.58 10.49 -23.09
N ARG A 434 19.65 11.20 -22.79
CA ARG A 434 20.00 11.63 -21.43
C ARG A 434 18.95 12.61 -20.93
N VAL A 435 18.37 12.36 -19.76
CA VAL A 435 17.42 13.29 -19.13
C VAL A 435 18.15 14.20 -18.15
N ARG A 436 18.04 15.52 -18.35
CA ARG A 436 18.72 16.52 -17.53
C ARG A 436 17.73 17.46 -16.84
N TRP A 437 18.06 17.85 -15.62
CA TRP A 437 17.43 18.93 -14.86
C TRP A 437 18.52 19.76 -14.19
N GLY A 438 18.73 20.99 -14.65
CA GLY A 438 19.87 21.80 -14.21
C GLY A 438 21.21 21.10 -14.45
N ARG A 439 21.98 20.88 -13.38
CA ARG A 439 23.28 20.17 -13.43
C ARG A 439 23.13 18.67 -13.17
N THR A 440 21.91 18.21 -12.96
CA THR A 440 21.60 16.81 -12.67
C THR A 440 21.26 16.04 -13.93
N VAL A 441 21.89 14.88 -14.10
CA VAL A 441 21.47 13.82 -15.01
C VAL A 441 20.55 12.87 -14.22
N LEU A 442 19.25 12.93 -14.51
CA LEU A 442 18.24 12.08 -13.88
C LEU A 442 18.25 10.67 -14.45
N SER A 443 18.52 10.56 -15.76
CA SER A 443 18.73 9.29 -16.45
C SER A 443 19.84 9.47 -17.48
N PRO A 444 20.91 8.65 -17.48
CA PRO A 444 21.90 8.67 -18.55
C PRO A 444 21.29 8.27 -19.89
N ALA A 445 21.94 8.67 -20.99
CA ALA A 445 21.60 8.16 -22.32
C ALA A 445 21.78 6.64 -22.37
N ARG A 446 20.86 5.95 -23.05
CA ARG A 446 20.83 4.48 -23.12
C ARG A 446 20.64 3.99 -24.56
N TRP A 447 21.39 2.95 -24.92
CA TRP A 447 21.26 2.21 -26.18
C TRP A 447 20.90 0.76 -25.90
N ASN A 448 19.78 0.31 -26.47
CA ASN A 448 19.28 -1.06 -26.37
C ASN A 448 19.64 -1.83 -27.65
N ILE A 449 20.66 -2.68 -27.56
CA ILE A 449 21.20 -3.41 -28.71
C ILE A 449 20.68 -4.85 -28.70
N GLY A 450 19.98 -5.24 -29.77
CA GLY A 450 19.59 -6.63 -30.03
C GLY A 450 20.65 -7.39 -30.83
N ALA A 451 20.86 -8.66 -30.49
CA ALA A 451 21.79 -9.57 -31.18
C ALA A 451 21.38 -9.85 -32.64
N GLY A 452 20.08 -9.75 -32.98
CA GLY A 452 19.58 -10.01 -34.33
C GLY A 452 20.10 -9.05 -35.42
N GLY A 453 20.65 -7.90 -35.04
CA GLY A 453 21.31 -6.95 -35.94
C GLY A 453 22.84 -7.05 -35.96
N LEU A 454 23.41 -8.14 -35.44
CA LEU A 454 24.86 -8.41 -35.41
C LEU A 454 25.16 -9.79 -36.00
N PRO A 455 26.40 -10.07 -36.44
CA PRO A 455 26.80 -11.37 -36.96
C PRO A 455 26.56 -12.50 -35.97
N SER A 456 26.32 -13.72 -36.48
CA SER A 456 25.98 -14.90 -35.68
C SER A 456 27.05 -15.23 -34.62
N PRO A 457 26.70 -16.00 -33.57
CA PRO A 457 27.69 -16.45 -32.58
C PRO A 457 28.87 -17.21 -33.20
N SER A 458 28.66 -17.90 -34.33
CA SER A 458 29.68 -18.63 -35.09
C SER A 458 30.57 -17.76 -35.99
N ALA A 459 30.24 -16.46 -36.16
CA ALA A 459 31.06 -15.56 -36.98
C ALA A 459 32.46 -15.36 -36.39
N SER A 460 33.46 -15.13 -37.25
CA SER A 460 34.81 -14.83 -36.78
C SER A 460 34.84 -13.55 -35.94
N TRP A 461 35.83 -13.43 -35.05
CA TRP A 461 36.01 -12.23 -34.24
C TRP A 461 36.12 -10.95 -35.09
N GLN A 462 36.89 -10.97 -36.18
CA GLN A 462 37.09 -9.76 -37.00
C GLN A 462 35.79 -9.29 -37.66
N ILE A 463 34.95 -10.22 -38.13
CA ILE A 463 33.66 -9.89 -38.76
C ILE A 463 32.72 -9.27 -37.73
N TRP A 464 32.61 -9.89 -36.56
CA TRP A 464 31.75 -9.41 -35.49
C TRP A 464 32.19 -8.02 -34.99
N ALA A 465 33.48 -7.85 -34.71
CA ALA A 465 34.02 -6.59 -34.19
C ALA A 465 33.83 -5.43 -35.19
N ARG A 466 34.08 -5.67 -36.49
CA ARG A 466 33.85 -4.65 -37.53
C ARG A 466 32.38 -4.23 -37.60
N SER A 467 31.47 -5.20 -37.65
CA SER A 467 30.03 -4.92 -37.70
C SER A 467 29.55 -4.15 -36.46
N PHE A 468 30.08 -4.49 -35.28
CA PHE A 468 29.78 -3.75 -34.06
C PHE A 468 30.33 -2.31 -34.11
N GLN A 469 31.56 -2.10 -34.59
CA GLN A 469 32.16 -0.76 -34.71
C GLN A 469 31.39 0.14 -35.71
N GLU A 470 30.95 -0.42 -36.83
CA GLU A 470 30.07 0.28 -37.79
C GLU A 470 28.77 0.73 -37.12
N ARG A 471 28.18 -0.17 -36.32
CA ARG A 471 26.96 0.11 -35.56
C ARG A 471 27.17 1.12 -34.44
N GLN A 472 28.31 1.05 -33.75
CA GLN A 472 28.71 2.01 -32.71
C GLN A 472 28.75 3.42 -33.28
N ARG A 473 29.36 3.59 -34.46
CA ARG A 473 29.43 4.88 -35.17
C ARG A 473 28.05 5.33 -35.65
N ALA A 474 27.26 4.44 -36.25
CA ALA A 474 25.94 4.76 -36.80
C ALA A 474 24.92 5.21 -35.74
N HIS A 475 25.04 4.71 -34.50
CA HIS A 475 24.15 5.06 -33.39
C HIS A 475 24.79 6.00 -32.37
N HIS A 476 25.97 6.57 -32.67
CA HIS A 476 26.69 7.48 -31.79
C HIS A 476 26.91 6.93 -30.36
N ILE A 477 27.23 5.64 -30.25
CA ILE A 477 27.51 5.00 -28.96
C ILE A 477 28.91 5.43 -28.48
N PRO A 478 29.06 5.97 -27.26
CA PRO A 478 30.35 6.42 -26.76
C PRO A 478 31.31 5.24 -26.56
N ASP A 479 32.62 5.54 -26.57
CA ASP A 479 33.66 4.53 -26.37
C ASP A 479 33.58 3.88 -24.99
N VAL A 480 33.21 4.64 -23.97
CA VAL A 480 33.04 4.13 -22.61
C VAL A 480 31.56 4.03 -22.28
N VAL A 481 31.12 2.82 -21.94
CA VAL A 481 29.73 2.51 -21.57
C VAL A 481 29.67 1.69 -20.30
N GLN A 482 28.48 1.61 -19.72
CA GLN A 482 28.11 0.70 -18.65
C GLN A 482 27.13 -0.32 -19.22
N LEU A 483 27.49 -1.61 -19.18
CA LEU A 483 26.64 -2.72 -19.59
C LEU A 483 25.77 -3.20 -18.42
N GLY A 484 24.45 -3.20 -18.60
CA GLY A 484 23.45 -3.66 -17.64
C GLY A 484 22.40 -2.59 -17.28
N ASP A 485 21.25 -3.03 -16.76
CA ASP A 485 20.08 -2.17 -16.51
C ASP A 485 19.84 -1.77 -15.04
N ASP A 486 20.50 -2.43 -14.08
CA ASP A 486 20.20 -2.30 -12.64
C ASP A 486 21.48 -2.13 -11.78
N ASP A 487 21.53 -2.76 -10.59
CA ASP A 487 22.62 -2.67 -9.59
C ASP A 487 23.91 -3.38 -10.01
N VAL A 488 23.86 -4.19 -11.08
CA VAL A 488 25.04 -4.88 -11.64
C VAL A 488 25.38 -4.23 -12.97
N ARG A 489 26.35 -3.31 -12.93
CA ARG A 489 26.87 -2.63 -14.11
C ARG A 489 28.33 -2.96 -14.30
N ILE A 490 28.71 -3.23 -15.54
CA ILE A 490 30.09 -3.46 -15.93
C ILE A 490 30.53 -2.30 -16.80
N ARG A 491 31.55 -1.56 -16.35
CA ARG A 491 32.19 -0.54 -17.17
C ARG A 491 32.95 -1.22 -18.29
N LEU A 492 32.62 -0.88 -19.53
CA LEU A 492 33.31 -1.34 -20.72
C LEU A 492 33.91 -0.14 -21.44
N ASP A 493 35.17 -0.31 -21.83
CA ASP A 493 35.81 0.51 -22.85
C ASP A 493 35.73 -0.26 -24.18
N LEU A 494 34.88 0.18 -25.10
CA LEU A 494 34.60 -0.46 -26.39
C LEU A 494 35.77 -0.36 -27.38
N THR A 495 36.81 0.41 -27.06
CA THR A 495 38.06 0.41 -27.82
C THR A 495 38.97 -0.76 -27.45
N GLU A 496 38.77 -1.36 -26.27
CA GLU A 496 39.53 -2.50 -25.77
C GLU A 496 38.92 -3.84 -26.24
N PRO A 497 39.66 -4.66 -27.04
CA PRO A 497 39.15 -5.92 -27.56
C PRO A 497 38.64 -6.90 -26.48
N ALA A 498 39.27 -6.92 -25.31
CA ALA A 498 38.83 -7.77 -24.20
C ALA A 498 37.42 -7.39 -23.70
N HIS A 499 37.12 -6.09 -23.61
CA HIS A 499 35.80 -5.61 -23.20
C HIS A 499 34.73 -5.85 -24.26
N LEU A 500 35.06 -5.67 -25.55
CA LEU A 500 34.16 -6.05 -26.65
C LEU A 500 33.82 -7.54 -26.62
N THR A 501 34.76 -8.39 -26.21
CA THR A 501 34.51 -9.84 -26.03
C THR A 501 33.49 -10.10 -24.91
N LEU A 502 33.56 -9.35 -23.81
CA LEU A 502 32.55 -9.43 -22.73
C LEU A 502 31.17 -9.01 -23.22
N LEU A 503 31.08 -7.94 -24.02
CA LEU A 503 29.82 -7.50 -24.63
C LEU A 503 29.25 -8.57 -25.57
N ARG A 504 30.09 -9.14 -26.45
CA ARG A 504 29.68 -10.24 -27.34
C ARG A 504 29.18 -11.45 -26.55
N ALA A 505 29.89 -11.85 -25.50
CA ALA A 505 29.50 -12.97 -24.66
C ALA A 505 28.17 -12.71 -23.94
N HIS A 506 27.94 -11.47 -23.48
CA HIS A 506 26.66 -11.07 -22.90
C HIS A 506 25.54 -11.18 -23.94
N LEU A 507 25.68 -10.55 -25.11
CA LEU A 507 24.70 -10.58 -26.20
C LEU A 507 24.37 -12.01 -26.66
N ASN A 508 25.37 -12.89 -26.76
CA ASN A 508 25.16 -14.30 -27.10
C ASN A 508 24.32 -15.05 -26.04
N ARG A 509 24.45 -14.66 -24.76
CA ARG A 509 23.77 -15.31 -23.64
C ARG A 509 22.35 -14.78 -23.42
N THR A 510 22.13 -13.48 -23.59
CA THR A 510 20.86 -12.80 -23.26
C THR A 510 20.04 -12.39 -24.47
N GLY A 511 20.66 -12.29 -25.65
CA GLY A 511 20.04 -11.78 -26.89
C GLY A 511 19.92 -10.25 -26.96
N ASN A 512 20.12 -9.53 -25.87
CA ASN A 512 20.05 -8.08 -25.78
C ASN A 512 21.12 -7.50 -24.84
N ALA A 513 21.47 -6.25 -25.04
CA ALA A 513 22.35 -5.49 -24.15
C ALA A 513 21.85 -4.06 -24.01
N ALA A 514 21.63 -3.62 -22.77
CA ALA A 514 21.46 -2.21 -22.46
C ALA A 514 22.81 -1.59 -22.12
N LEU A 515 23.19 -0.60 -22.90
CA LEU A 515 24.40 0.19 -22.70
C LEU A 515 23.98 1.57 -22.24
N THR A 516 24.46 2.01 -21.08
CA THR A 516 24.34 3.41 -20.64
C THR A 516 25.67 4.12 -20.82
N GLU A 517 25.65 5.43 -21.08
CA GLU A 517 26.89 6.19 -21.23
C GLU A 517 27.78 6.09 -19.97
N GLY A 518 29.08 5.93 -20.17
CA GLY A 518 30.06 5.84 -19.09
C GLY A 518 30.91 7.11 -19.01
N ASN A 519 30.59 8.01 -18.08
CA ASN A 519 31.39 9.23 -17.90
C ASN A 519 32.75 8.95 -17.23
N ALA A 520 33.79 9.69 -17.65
CA ALA A 520 35.19 9.52 -17.22
C ALA A 520 35.70 10.57 -16.21
N GLU A 521 34.90 11.56 -15.82
CA GLU A 521 35.39 12.71 -15.03
C GLU A 521 35.25 12.53 -13.51
N TYR A 522 36.15 11.76 -12.88
CA TYR A 522 36.27 11.62 -11.42
C TYR A 522 37.45 12.42 -10.82
N GLY A 523 37.89 13.48 -11.52
CA GLY A 523 39.14 14.18 -11.20
C GLY A 523 39.17 14.84 -9.82
N TRP A 524 38.02 15.31 -9.33
CA TRP A 524 37.91 15.95 -8.01
C TRP A 524 38.28 15.03 -6.83
N ILE A 525 38.27 13.71 -7.01
CA ILE A 525 38.68 12.72 -6.01
C ILE A 525 39.84 11.85 -6.51
N GLY A 526 40.71 12.41 -7.35
CA GLY A 526 41.90 11.73 -7.86
C GLY A 526 41.58 10.56 -8.79
N GLY A 527 40.51 10.65 -9.58
CA GLY A 527 40.12 9.64 -10.57
C GLY A 527 39.37 8.44 -9.99
N ARG A 528 38.98 8.47 -8.71
CA ARG A 528 38.32 7.34 -8.04
C ARG A 528 36.80 7.35 -8.31
N PRO A 529 36.24 6.30 -8.93
CA PRO A 529 34.79 6.13 -9.01
C PRO A 529 34.19 6.05 -7.60
N HIS A 530 33.09 6.72 -7.38
CA HIS A 530 32.45 6.81 -6.08
C HIS A 530 30.95 7.04 -6.23
N GLU A 531 30.23 6.75 -5.17
CA GLU A 531 28.82 7.05 -5.04
C GLU A 531 28.57 7.61 -3.64
N ILE A 532 27.74 8.64 -3.58
CA ILE A 532 27.38 9.36 -2.37
C ILE A 532 25.92 9.06 -2.10
N VAL A 533 25.60 8.68 -0.87
CA VAL A 533 24.24 8.46 -0.40
C VAL A 533 23.90 9.57 0.60
N VAL A 534 22.82 10.31 0.33
CA VAL A 534 22.34 11.38 1.20
C VAL A 534 20.89 11.12 1.58
N PRO A 535 20.56 11.01 2.88
CA PRO A 535 19.19 11.00 3.34
C PRO A 535 18.58 12.41 3.28
N PHE A 536 17.34 12.50 2.82
CA PHE A 536 16.55 13.74 2.77
C PHE A 536 15.25 13.56 3.54
N ALA A 537 14.76 14.64 4.14
CA ALA A 537 13.50 14.70 4.85
C ALA A 537 12.72 15.96 4.46
N LEU A 538 11.40 15.87 4.46
CA LEU A 538 10.53 17.04 4.29
C LEU A 538 10.67 17.97 5.51
N LYS A 539 10.76 19.28 5.25
CA LYS A 539 10.82 20.30 6.33
C LYS A 539 9.47 20.48 7.05
N ALA A 540 8.36 20.26 6.35
CA ALA A 540 7.03 20.40 6.91
C ALA A 540 6.54 19.04 7.44
N ASN A 541 6.01 19.03 8.66
CA ASN A 541 5.28 17.87 9.14
C ASN A 541 4.03 17.67 8.28
N PRO A 542 3.71 16.43 7.89
CA PRO A 542 2.42 16.14 7.27
C PRO A 542 1.29 16.67 8.15
N GLN A 543 0.18 17.10 7.53
CA GLN A 543 -1.02 17.44 8.29
C GLN A 543 -1.41 16.29 9.22
N ALA A 544 -1.74 16.62 10.47
CA ALA A 544 -2.25 15.66 11.44
C ALA A 544 -3.52 15.02 10.89
N VAL A 545 -3.50 13.70 10.77
CA VAL A 545 -4.70 12.93 10.47
C VAL A 545 -5.46 12.78 11.79
N PRO A 546 -6.78 13.01 11.81
CA PRO A 546 -7.58 12.69 12.97
C PRO A 546 -7.35 11.23 13.37
N PRO A 547 -7.25 10.91 14.67
CA PRO A 547 -7.20 9.51 15.08
C PRO A 547 -8.42 8.76 14.51
N PRO A 548 -8.31 7.44 14.24
CA PRO A 548 -9.48 6.66 13.84
C PRO A 548 -10.57 6.87 14.88
N ARG A 549 -11.78 7.14 14.40
CA ARG A 549 -12.94 7.52 15.22
C ARG A 549 -13.23 6.50 16.33
N ARG A 550 -12.90 5.22 16.07
CA ARG A 550 -13.10 4.11 17.00
C ARG A 550 -11.80 3.35 17.21
N SER A 551 -11.54 2.96 18.46
CA SER A 551 -10.37 2.17 18.88
C SER A 551 -10.60 0.66 18.81
N THR A 552 -11.85 0.22 18.65
CA THR A 552 -12.19 -1.19 18.57
C THR A 552 -11.85 -1.74 17.19
N LEU A 553 -11.15 -2.86 17.16
CA LEU A 553 -11.00 -3.65 15.95
C LEU A 553 -12.38 -3.86 15.31
N ALA A 554 -12.49 -3.47 14.05
CA ALA A 554 -13.53 -4.03 13.21
C ALA A 554 -13.28 -5.54 13.23
N CYS A 555 -14.21 -6.29 13.81
CA CYS A 555 -14.23 -7.73 13.70
C CYS A 555 -15.25 -8.05 12.61
N PRO A 556 -14.91 -7.92 11.31
CA PRO A 556 -15.83 -8.32 10.27
C PRO A 556 -15.97 -9.83 10.40
N GLY A 557 -17.12 -10.26 10.91
CA GLY A 557 -17.59 -11.62 10.75
C GLY A 557 -17.77 -11.93 9.25
N PRO A 558 -18.48 -13.00 8.88
CA PRO A 558 -18.67 -13.37 7.47
C PRO A 558 -19.46 -12.33 6.64
N GLY A 559 -19.80 -11.17 7.21
CA GLY A 559 -20.82 -10.26 6.71
C GLY A 559 -22.22 -10.81 6.97
N ARG A 560 -23.20 -10.22 6.30
CA ARG A 560 -24.58 -10.69 6.25
C ARG A 560 -24.74 -11.49 4.96
N LEU A 561 -24.53 -12.81 5.06
CA LEU A 561 -24.52 -13.72 3.92
C LEU A 561 -25.93 -13.91 3.35
N PRO A 562 -26.06 -14.05 2.01
CA PRO A 562 -27.28 -14.53 1.37
C PRO A 562 -27.78 -15.84 1.99
N GLY A 563 -29.08 -15.94 2.27
CA GLY A 563 -29.71 -17.16 2.80
C GLY A 563 -29.51 -17.43 4.29
N ALA A 564 -28.63 -16.70 4.98
CA ALA A 564 -28.29 -16.95 6.39
C ALA A 564 -28.42 -15.71 7.28
N SER A 565 -28.90 -14.59 6.74
CA SER A 565 -29.03 -13.34 7.48
C SER A 565 -30.37 -12.65 7.22
N GLU A 566 -30.72 -11.72 8.11
CA GLU A 566 -31.90 -10.86 8.00
C GLU A 566 -31.81 -9.86 6.83
N TRP A 567 -30.67 -9.76 6.15
CA TRP A 567 -30.48 -8.79 5.07
C TRP A 567 -30.55 -9.47 3.71
N PHE A 568 -31.52 -9.05 2.91
CA PHE A 568 -31.57 -9.32 1.48
C PHE A 568 -30.88 -8.18 0.74
N TYR A 569 -29.68 -8.43 0.23
CA TYR A 569 -28.86 -7.44 -0.47
C TYR A 569 -28.69 -7.81 -1.95
N ALA A 570 -29.15 -6.91 -2.83
CA ALA A 570 -29.04 -7.02 -4.27
C ALA A 570 -28.25 -5.85 -4.88
N LYS A 571 -27.39 -6.14 -5.86
CA LYS A 571 -26.86 -5.15 -6.81
C LYS A 571 -27.63 -5.25 -8.12
N LEU A 572 -28.24 -4.15 -8.54
CA LEU A 572 -29.10 -4.02 -9.71
C LEU A 572 -28.34 -3.26 -10.80
N TYR A 573 -28.01 -3.93 -11.91
CA TYR A 573 -27.22 -3.34 -12.99
C TYR A 573 -28.12 -2.83 -14.13
N GLY A 574 -27.88 -1.59 -14.53
CA GLY A 574 -28.68 -0.91 -15.56
C GLY A 574 -28.15 0.50 -15.81
N HIS A 575 -28.76 1.20 -16.78
CA HIS A 575 -28.30 2.54 -17.16
C HIS A 575 -28.56 3.56 -16.01
N PRO A 576 -27.57 4.36 -15.57
CA PRO A 576 -27.72 5.32 -14.46
C PRO A 576 -28.92 6.26 -14.60
N GLY A 577 -29.14 6.78 -15.81
CA GLY A 577 -30.26 7.67 -16.13
C GLY A 577 -31.66 7.05 -15.99
N ARG A 578 -31.78 5.73 -15.78
CA ARG A 578 -33.05 5.01 -15.58
C ARG A 578 -33.27 4.57 -14.13
N GLN A 579 -32.28 4.75 -13.26
CA GLN A 579 -32.38 4.37 -11.86
C GLN A 579 -33.42 5.19 -11.10
N ALA A 580 -33.70 6.44 -11.51
CA ALA A 580 -34.79 7.23 -10.93
C ALA A 580 -36.15 6.55 -11.19
N ASP A 581 -36.44 6.19 -12.44
CA ASP A 581 -37.66 5.47 -12.83
C ASP A 581 -37.78 4.13 -12.09
N LEU A 582 -36.69 3.37 -11.99
CA LEU A 582 -36.63 2.12 -11.22
C LEU A 582 -37.05 2.33 -9.75
N LEU A 583 -36.56 3.40 -9.12
CA LEU A 583 -36.86 3.74 -7.73
C LEU A 583 -38.27 4.30 -7.53
N THR A 584 -38.78 5.09 -8.46
CA THR A 584 -40.04 5.83 -8.28
C THR A 584 -41.27 5.08 -8.78
N ILE A 585 -41.10 4.23 -9.80
CA ILE A 585 -42.16 3.49 -10.49
C ILE A 585 -42.18 2.01 -10.08
N TYR A 586 -41.03 1.32 -10.15
CA TYR A 586 -40.99 -0.14 -9.99
C TYR A 586 -40.72 -0.64 -8.57
N LEU A 587 -39.88 0.06 -7.80
CA LEU A 587 -39.61 -0.30 -6.40
C LEU A 587 -40.86 -0.28 -5.50
N PRO A 588 -41.81 0.67 -5.62
CA PRO A 588 -43.05 0.66 -4.84
C PRO A 588 -43.83 -0.65 -5.00
N ASP A 589 -43.89 -1.21 -6.21
CA ASP A 589 -44.57 -2.48 -6.47
C ASP A 589 -43.87 -3.62 -5.74
N LEU A 590 -42.52 -3.64 -5.75
CA LEU A 590 -41.73 -4.61 -4.98
C LEU A 590 -42.05 -4.51 -3.50
N LEU A 591 -41.99 -3.30 -2.93
CA LEU A 591 -42.21 -3.06 -1.51
C LEU A 591 -43.64 -3.40 -1.08
N SER A 592 -44.64 -3.09 -1.92
CA SER A 592 -46.03 -3.44 -1.63
C SER A 592 -46.28 -4.94 -1.57
N ALA A 593 -45.51 -5.72 -2.32
CA ALA A 593 -45.56 -7.18 -2.33
C ALA A 593 -44.61 -7.82 -1.30
N TRP A 594 -43.75 -7.05 -0.64
CA TRP A 594 -42.67 -7.55 0.22
C TRP A 594 -43.17 -7.99 1.60
N ASP A 595 -43.92 -9.10 1.66
CA ASP A 595 -44.49 -9.68 2.90
C ASP A 595 -43.48 -10.42 3.80
N THR A 596 -42.30 -10.73 3.26
CA THR A 596 -41.17 -11.38 3.98
C THR A 596 -40.38 -10.42 4.88
N GLY A 597 -40.75 -9.16 4.93
CA GLY A 597 -40.05 -8.14 5.68
C GLY A 597 -40.90 -6.90 5.89
N SER A 598 -40.32 -5.91 6.56
CA SER A 598 -40.98 -4.61 6.69
C SER A 598 -40.82 -3.83 5.38
N PRO A 599 -41.90 -3.32 4.76
CA PRO A 599 -41.82 -2.46 3.57
C PRO A 599 -41.16 -1.11 3.88
N ASP A 600 -40.88 -0.86 5.14
CA ASP A 600 -40.32 0.35 5.71
C ASP A 600 -38.83 0.21 6.07
N ASP A 601 -38.27 -1.02 6.07
CA ASP A 601 -36.87 -1.30 6.44
C ASP A 601 -36.05 -1.69 5.22
N TRP A 602 -35.89 -0.73 4.32
CA TRP A 602 -35.09 -0.86 3.12
C TRP A 602 -34.34 0.42 2.84
N TRP A 603 -33.18 0.30 2.22
CA TRP A 603 -32.43 1.45 1.78
C TRP A 603 -31.62 1.13 0.55
N PHE A 604 -31.25 2.19 -0.17
CA PHE A 604 -30.45 2.07 -1.37
C PHE A 604 -29.28 3.04 -1.41
N LEU A 605 -28.30 2.72 -2.24
CA LEU A 605 -27.27 3.64 -2.70
C LEU A 605 -27.01 3.41 -4.19
N ARG A 606 -26.65 4.48 -4.89
CA ARG A 606 -26.14 4.44 -6.27
C ARG A 606 -24.62 4.27 -6.22
N TYR A 607 -24.05 3.48 -7.11
CA TYR A 607 -22.63 3.16 -7.16
C TYR A 607 -22.14 3.02 -8.60
N ASP A 608 -20.86 3.26 -8.84
CA ASP A 608 -20.27 3.23 -10.19
C ASP A 608 -19.22 2.13 -10.45
N ASP A 609 -18.75 1.45 -9.40
CA ASP A 609 -17.70 0.42 -9.49
C ASP A 609 -18.20 -0.99 -9.09
N PRO A 610 -17.96 -2.05 -9.89
CA PRO A 610 -17.12 -2.10 -11.11
C PRO A 610 -17.79 -1.48 -12.35
N GLU A 611 -19.10 -1.31 -12.31
CA GLU A 611 -19.90 -0.59 -13.30
C GLU A 611 -21.12 0.02 -12.60
N PRO A 612 -21.83 0.98 -13.23
CA PRO A 612 -22.95 1.64 -12.58
C PRO A 612 -24.09 0.70 -12.19
N HIS A 613 -24.48 0.75 -10.92
CA HIS A 613 -25.52 -0.10 -10.35
C HIS A 613 -26.19 0.52 -9.13
N LEU A 614 -27.35 -0.01 -8.78
CA LEU A 614 -28.07 0.33 -7.55
C LEU A 614 -27.90 -0.78 -6.53
N ARG A 615 -27.50 -0.43 -5.32
CA ARG A 615 -27.37 -1.35 -4.18
C ARG A 615 -28.64 -1.25 -3.35
N LEU A 616 -29.51 -2.25 -3.45
CA LEU A 616 -30.77 -2.30 -2.71
C LEU A 616 -30.64 -3.30 -1.56
N ARG A 617 -30.97 -2.86 -0.35
CA ARG A 617 -30.98 -3.70 0.85
C ARG A 617 -32.38 -3.67 1.44
N LEU A 618 -32.93 -4.86 1.67
CA LEU A 618 -34.25 -5.09 2.22
C LEU A 618 -34.07 -5.96 3.47
N ARG A 619 -34.68 -5.57 4.59
CA ARG A 619 -34.62 -6.37 5.81
C ARG A 619 -35.77 -7.37 5.84
N LEU A 620 -35.45 -8.60 6.20
CA LEU A 620 -36.37 -9.71 6.41
C LEU A 620 -36.80 -9.77 7.87
N HIS A 621 -38.00 -10.29 8.13
CA HIS A 621 -38.43 -10.58 9.50
C HIS A 621 -37.66 -11.75 10.11
N ASP A 622 -37.35 -12.76 9.28
CA ASP A 622 -36.62 -13.97 9.68
C ASP A 622 -35.69 -14.43 8.54
N PRO A 623 -34.44 -14.85 8.82
CA PRO A 623 -33.52 -15.38 7.81
C PRO A 623 -34.07 -16.57 7.01
N GLY A 624 -34.97 -17.37 7.58
CA GLY A 624 -35.62 -18.50 6.91
C GLY A 624 -36.53 -18.13 5.74
N GLN A 625 -36.95 -16.86 5.66
CA GLN A 625 -37.78 -16.36 4.56
C GLN A 625 -36.99 -15.98 3.29
N TYR A 626 -35.65 -16.10 3.33
CA TYR A 626 -34.78 -15.67 2.22
C TYR A 626 -35.15 -16.32 0.87
N GLY A 627 -35.55 -17.60 0.88
CA GLY A 627 -35.96 -18.30 -0.35
C GLY A 627 -37.22 -17.70 -0.98
N ALA A 628 -38.22 -17.36 -0.17
CA ALA A 628 -39.44 -16.70 -0.63
C ALA A 628 -39.15 -15.27 -1.13
N ALA A 629 -38.34 -14.52 -0.39
CA ALA A 629 -37.89 -13.19 -0.77
C ALA A 629 -37.13 -13.20 -2.12
N ALA A 630 -36.24 -14.18 -2.34
CA ALA A 630 -35.51 -14.34 -3.59
C ALA A 630 -36.43 -14.66 -4.78
N HIS A 631 -37.45 -15.50 -4.57
CA HIS A 631 -38.43 -15.79 -5.60
C HIS A 631 -39.23 -14.54 -6.00
N LEU A 632 -39.73 -13.81 -5.00
CA LEU A 632 -40.49 -12.58 -5.21
C LEU A 632 -39.66 -11.50 -5.91
N PHE A 633 -38.42 -11.31 -5.46
CA PHE A 633 -37.48 -10.39 -6.09
C PHE A 633 -37.17 -10.78 -7.53
N GLY A 634 -36.98 -12.08 -7.80
CA GLY A 634 -36.74 -12.60 -9.15
C GLY A 634 -37.90 -12.32 -10.10
N ALA A 635 -39.13 -12.56 -9.66
CA ALA A 635 -40.33 -12.26 -10.45
C ALA A 635 -40.48 -10.76 -10.74
N TRP A 636 -40.20 -9.90 -9.73
CA TRP A 636 -40.15 -8.46 -9.93
C TRP A 636 -39.06 -8.06 -10.94
N ALA A 637 -37.84 -8.59 -10.79
CA ALA A 637 -36.70 -8.29 -11.65
C ALA A 637 -36.95 -8.73 -13.11
N THR A 638 -37.65 -9.84 -13.34
CA THR A 638 -38.08 -10.27 -14.68
C THR A 638 -38.95 -9.21 -15.36
N ARG A 639 -39.92 -8.63 -14.64
CA ARG A 639 -40.77 -7.57 -15.21
C ARG A 639 -39.96 -6.32 -15.56
N VAL A 640 -39.11 -5.87 -14.65
CA VAL A 640 -38.24 -4.70 -14.86
C VAL A 640 -37.27 -4.93 -16.04
N HIS A 641 -36.79 -6.16 -16.21
CA HIS A 641 -35.96 -6.55 -17.34
C HIS A 641 -36.73 -6.53 -18.67
N CYS A 642 -37.94 -7.10 -18.71
CA CYS A 642 -38.81 -7.07 -19.89
C CYS A 642 -39.14 -5.64 -20.33
N ASP A 643 -39.23 -4.70 -19.39
CA ASP A 643 -39.46 -3.28 -19.66
C ASP A 643 -38.17 -2.51 -20.02
N GLY A 644 -37.01 -3.16 -20.00
CA GLY A 644 -35.72 -2.59 -20.45
C GLY A 644 -35.00 -1.70 -19.44
N LEU A 645 -35.36 -1.73 -18.14
CA LEU A 645 -34.71 -0.92 -17.10
C LEU A 645 -33.62 -1.65 -16.32
N LEU A 646 -33.62 -2.98 -16.35
CA LEU A 646 -32.65 -3.81 -15.62
C LEU A 646 -31.98 -4.78 -16.59
N ARG A 647 -30.65 -4.80 -16.61
CA ARG A 647 -29.88 -5.76 -17.40
C ARG A 647 -29.79 -7.10 -16.66
N ASP A 648 -29.32 -7.06 -15.43
CA ASP A 648 -29.13 -8.21 -14.54
C ASP A 648 -29.03 -7.77 -13.07
N PHE A 649 -29.08 -8.73 -12.14
CA PHE A 649 -28.84 -8.48 -10.73
C PHE A 649 -27.99 -9.57 -10.08
N THR A 650 -27.36 -9.23 -8.95
CA THR A 650 -26.63 -10.19 -8.13
C THR A 650 -27.08 -10.10 -6.68
N LEU A 651 -27.27 -11.25 -6.02
CA LEU A 651 -27.42 -11.34 -4.57
C LEU A 651 -26.03 -11.44 -3.95
N ASN A 652 -25.73 -10.58 -2.98
CA ASN A 652 -24.36 -10.41 -2.49
C ASN A 652 -24.32 -10.35 -0.96
N THR A 653 -23.12 -10.53 -0.40
CA THR A 653 -22.89 -10.39 1.04
C THR A 653 -22.94 -8.91 1.42
N TYR A 654 -23.79 -8.57 2.38
CA TYR A 654 -23.81 -7.21 2.93
C TYR A 654 -22.75 -7.08 4.03
N HIS A 655 -21.80 -6.17 3.84
CA HIS A 655 -20.78 -5.81 4.83
C HIS A 655 -21.12 -4.45 5.43
N PRO A 656 -21.57 -4.39 6.71
CA PRO A 656 -21.83 -3.11 7.36
C PRO A 656 -20.53 -2.33 7.63
N GLU A 657 -20.54 -1.02 7.38
CA GLU A 657 -19.42 -0.10 7.61
C GLU A 657 -19.22 0.21 9.11
N THR A 658 -18.87 -0.81 9.89
CA THR A 658 -18.78 -0.74 11.35
C THR A 658 -17.76 0.28 11.87
N GLY A 659 -16.72 0.58 11.09
CA GLY A 659 -15.75 1.63 11.42
C GLY A 659 -16.35 3.04 11.36
N ARG A 660 -17.35 3.24 10.49
CA ARG A 660 -18.03 4.51 10.27
C ARG A 660 -19.23 4.66 11.19
N TYR A 661 -20.18 3.73 11.13
CA TYR A 661 -21.47 3.87 11.82
C TYR A 661 -21.56 3.14 13.16
N GLY A 662 -20.51 2.44 13.55
CA GLY A 662 -20.44 1.68 14.80
C GLY A 662 -20.93 0.26 14.71
N THR A 663 -21.16 -0.34 15.88
CA THR A 663 -21.55 -1.74 16.04
C THR A 663 -22.80 -1.85 16.91
N GLY A 664 -23.51 -2.98 16.84
CA GLY A 664 -24.65 -3.25 17.71
C GLY A 664 -25.80 -2.24 17.52
N ALA A 665 -26.30 -1.66 18.61
CA ALA A 665 -27.43 -0.72 18.59
C ALA A 665 -27.15 0.54 17.75
N ALA A 666 -25.92 1.07 17.77
CA ALA A 666 -25.54 2.23 16.96
C ALA A 666 -25.67 1.93 15.47
N LEU A 667 -25.18 0.77 15.02
CA LEU A 667 -25.30 0.36 13.62
C LEU A 667 -26.75 0.15 13.22
N HIS A 668 -27.54 -0.50 14.08
CA HIS A 668 -28.96 -0.72 13.82
C HIS A 668 -29.71 0.61 13.62
N GLN A 669 -29.46 1.60 14.48
CA GLN A 669 -30.09 2.92 14.34
C GLN A 669 -29.61 3.68 13.11
N ALA A 670 -28.33 3.52 12.72
CA ALA A 670 -27.83 4.06 11.46
C ALA A 670 -28.58 3.46 10.25
N GLU A 671 -28.76 2.13 10.23
CA GLU A 671 -29.50 1.43 9.17
C GLU A 671 -30.97 1.88 9.10
N THR A 672 -31.62 2.11 10.24
CA THR A 672 -32.99 2.66 10.31
C THR A 672 -33.05 4.09 9.76
N ALA A 673 -32.07 4.93 10.10
CA ALA A 673 -31.95 6.28 9.54
C ALA A 673 -31.70 6.26 8.02
N PHE A 674 -30.92 5.29 7.52
CA PHE A 674 -30.73 5.10 6.08
C PHE A 674 -32.03 4.72 5.37
N ALA A 675 -32.85 3.89 6.00
CA ALA A 675 -34.15 3.51 5.45
C ALA A 675 -35.12 4.69 5.37
N ALA A 676 -35.22 5.46 6.46
CA ALA A 676 -36.06 6.65 6.49
C ALA A 676 -35.60 7.71 5.45
N ASP A 677 -34.29 7.92 5.31
CA ASP A 677 -33.77 8.85 4.30
C ASP A 677 -33.95 8.35 2.87
N SER A 678 -33.84 7.04 2.61
CA SER A 678 -34.15 6.45 1.31
C SER A 678 -35.62 6.66 0.91
N ALA A 679 -36.56 6.53 1.84
CA ALA A 679 -37.97 6.81 1.58
C ALA A 679 -38.21 8.29 1.23
N VAL A 680 -37.57 9.23 1.94
CA VAL A 680 -37.63 10.66 1.63
C VAL A 680 -37.03 10.95 0.25
N ALA A 681 -35.86 10.38 -0.06
CA ALA A 681 -35.20 10.57 -1.35
C ALA A 681 -36.08 10.09 -2.53
N VAL A 682 -36.72 8.91 -2.41
CA VAL A 682 -37.64 8.42 -3.45
C VAL A 682 -38.87 9.32 -3.59
N ALA A 683 -39.44 9.83 -2.48
CA ALA A 683 -40.53 10.79 -2.54
C ALA A 683 -40.12 12.10 -3.23
N GLN A 684 -38.91 12.60 -2.98
CA GLN A 684 -38.36 13.78 -3.62
C GLN A 684 -38.13 13.58 -5.13
N LEU A 685 -37.59 12.42 -5.53
CA LEU A 685 -37.36 12.10 -6.94
C LEU A 685 -38.64 12.11 -7.79
N ARG A 686 -39.80 11.81 -7.19
CA ARG A 686 -41.12 11.86 -7.86
C ARG A 686 -41.58 13.27 -8.21
N THR A 687 -41.05 14.30 -7.56
CA THR A 687 -41.51 15.68 -7.75
C THR A 687 -41.05 16.28 -9.08
N GLY A 688 -39.98 15.75 -9.67
CA GLY A 688 -39.37 16.29 -10.89
C GLY A 688 -38.68 17.65 -10.72
N LEU A 689 -38.54 18.16 -9.49
CA LEU A 689 -37.82 19.39 -9.19
C LEU A 689 -36.30 19.21 -9.34
N ASN A 690 -35.56 20.32 -9.32
CA ASN A 690 -34.10 20.29 -9.44
C ASN A 690 -33.47 19.47 -8.29
N ALA A 691 -32.72 18.44 -8.64
CA ALA A 691 -32.13 17.51 -7.67
C ALA A 691 -31.14 18.20 -6.71
N GLN A 692 -30.33 19.16 -7.20
CA GLN A 692 -29.37 19.87 -6.36
C GLN A 692 -30.08 20.75 -5.32
N ALA A 693 -31.20 21.38 -5.70
CA ALA A 693 -32.04 22.14 -4.77
C ALA A 693 -32.65 21.25 -3.67
N LEU A 694 -33.19 20.09 -4.06
CA LEU A 694 -33.77 19.11 -3.13
C LEU A 694 -32.73 18.54 -2.16
N VAL A 695 -31.53 18.22 -2.65
CA VAL A 695 -30.40 17.78 -1.82
C VAL A 695 -30.00 18.87 -0.84
N ALA A 696 -29.86 20.11 -1.28
CA ALA A 696 -29.48 21.22 -0.41
C ALA A 696 -30.52 21.46 0.71
N ALA A 697 -31.82 21.41 0.37
CA ALA A 697 -32.89 21.50 1.37
C ALA A 697 -32.87 20.33 2.36
N SER A 698 -32.64 19.11 1.87
CA SER A 698 -32.48 17.93 2.73
C SER A 698 -31.24 18.01 3.61
N HIS A 699 -30.12 18.56 3.12
CA HIS A 699 -28.90 18.76 3.90
C HIS A 699 -29.15 19.67 5.09
N VAL A 700 -29.90 20.76 4.91
CA VAL A 700 -30.33 21.65 5.99
C VAL A 700 -31.20 20.91 7.00
N ASP A 701 -32.20 20.13 6.54
CA ASP A 701 -33.07 19.36 7.43
C ASP A 701 -32.32 18.26 8.21
N ILE A 702 -31.43 17.52 7.55
CA ILE A 702 -30.59 16.48 8.18
C ILE A 702 -29.67 17.14 9.23
N ALA A 703 -28.97 18.21 8.89
CA ALA A 703 -28.08 18.90 9.84
C ALA A 703 -28.85 19.41 11.06
N THR A 704 -29.98 20.07 10.85
CA THR A 704 -30.80 20.64 11.94
C THR A 704 -31.36 19.55 12.87
N ASN A 705 -31.79 18.41 12.33
CA ASN A 705 -32.40 17.36 13.14
C ASN A 705 -31.40 16.32 13.68
N PHE A 706 -30.20 16.25 13.13
CA PHE A 706 -29.16 15.33 13.62
C PHE A 706 -28.32 15.96 14.74
N ILE A 707 -27.97 17.24 14.65
CA ILE A 707 -27.16 17.92 15.69
C ILE A 707 -27.94 18.97 16.49
N GLY A 708 -29.20 19.25 16.13
CA GLY A 708 -30.06 20.20 16.84
C GLY A 708 -29.82 21.65 16.41
N GLY A 709 -29.92 22.58 17.37
CA GLY A 709 -29.80 24.03 17.13
C GLY A 709 -28.46 24.46 16.52
N ASP A 710 -27.42 23.63 16.62
CA ASP A 710 -26.10 23.88 16.02
C ASP A 710 -25.98 23.42 14.55
N GLY A 711 -27.06 22.83 13.98
CA GLY A 711 -27.13 22.34 12.60
C GLY A 711 -26.79 23.39 11.54
N LEU A 712 -27.45 24.54 11.62
CA LEU A 712 -27.23 25.65 10.70
C LEU A 712 -25.84 26.27 10.89
N PRO A 713 -25.39 26.61 12.13
CA PRO A 713 -24.02 27.04 12.37
C PRO A 713 -22.96 26.11 11.78
N TRP A 714 -23.12 24.79 11.96
CA TRP A 714 -22.18 23.79 11.45
C TRP A 714 -22.02 23.87 9.92
N LEU A 715 -23.12 23.97 9.17
CA LEU A 715 -23.07 24.13 7.70
C LEU A 715 -22.34 25.42 7.29
N VAL A 716 -22.49 26.49 8.07
CA VAL A 716 -21.83 27.78 7.84
C VAL A 716 -20.36 27.78 8.26
N GLU A 717 -19.93 26.89 9.13
CA GLU A 717 -18.53 26.84 9.56
C GLU A 717 -17.71 25.82 8.77
N GLN A 718 -18.26 24.63 8.53
CA GLN A 718 -17.51 23.49 7.99
C GLN A 718 -17.49 23.41 6.46
N VAL A 719 -18.52 23.93 5.78
CA VAL A 719 -18.53 23.95 4.31
C VAL A 719 -17.60 25.05 3.79
N ALA A 720 -16.74 24.76 2.80
CA ALA A 720 -15.79 25.74 2.28
C ALA A 720 -16.45 27.07 1.83
N ARG A 721 -15.77 28.20 2.09
CA ARG A 721 -16.19 29.53 1.64
C ARG A 721 -15.76 29.76 0.19
N GLY A 722 -16.65 30.35 -0.62
CA GLY A 722 -16.36 30.61 -2.04
C GLY A 722 -16.35 29.35 -2.90
N GLY A 723 -15.97 29.49 -4.17
CA GLY A 723 -15.86 28.39 -5.13
C GLY A 723 -16.38 28.75 -6.51
N GLU A 724 -15.76 28.20 -7.54
CA GLU A 724 -16.28 28.23 -8.91
C GLU A 724 -17.01 26.91 -9.22
N PRO A 725 -18.08 26.94 -10.04
CA PRO A 725 -18.76 28.13 -10.58
C PRO A 725 -19.63 28.85 -9.52
N ALA A 726 -20.16 30.02 -9.88
CA ALA A 726 -21.13 30.74 -9.05
C ALA A 726 -22.42 29.91 -8.87
N LEU A 727 -23.07 30.06 -7.71
CA LEU A 727 -24.33 29.36 -7.42
C LEU A 727 -25.46 29.91 -8.31
N ASP A 728 -26.23 29.00 -8.91
CA ASP A 728 -27.42 29.33 -9.66
C ASP A 728 -28.51 29.88 -8.72
N ARG A 729 -29.04 31.08 -9.05
CA ARG A 729 -30.03 31.77 -8.21
C ARG A 729 -31.39 31.09 -8.23
N ASP A 730 -31.77 30.45 -9.33
CA ASP A 730 -33.05 29.77 -9.45
C ASP A 730 -33.03 28.46 -8.64
N VAL A 731 -31.92 27.74 -8.70
CA VAL A 731 -31.68 26.53 -7.87
C VAL A 731 -31.67 26.90 -6.39
N LEU A 732 -30.99 27.98 -6.01
CA LEU A 732 -31.02 28.49 -4.64
C LEU A 732 -32.43 28.90 -4.21
N GLY A 733 -33.20 29.53 -5.09
CA GLY A 733 -34.60 29.88 -4.86
C GLY A 733 -35.47 28.65 -4.55
N GLN A 734 -35.28 27.56 -5.30
CA GLN A 734 -35.98 26.29 -5.07
C GLN A 734 -35.55 25.63 -3.75
N ALA A 735 -34.26 25.66 -3.41
CA ALA A 735 -33.74 25.06 -2.18
C ALA A 735 -34.30 25.70 -0.89
N ARG A 736 -34.84 26.91 -0.97
CA ARG A 736 -35.46 27.63 0.14
C ARG A 736 -36.90 27.17 0.45
N GLN A 737 -37.55 26.46 -0.47
CA GLN A 737 -38.92 26.03 -0.28
C GLN A 737 -39.01 24.86 0.70
N LEU A 738 -40.19 24.64 1.29
CA LEU A 738 -40.43 23.48 2.14
C LEU A 738 -40.18 22.19 1.35
N LEU A 739 -39.61 21.19 2.03
CA LEU A 739 -39.36 19.88 1.43
C LEU A 739 -40.68 19.28 0.93
N PRO A 740 -40.82 19.02 -0.39
CA PRO A 740 -42.08 18.59 -0.99
C PRO A 740 -42.29 17.08 -0.81
N VAL A 741 -42.39 16.64 0.45
CA VAL A 741 -42.58 15.24 0.83
C VAL A 741 -43.71 15.09 1.85
N PRO A 742 -44.38 13.93 1.91
CA PRO A 742 -45.39 13.66 2.92
C PRO A 742 -44.87 13.90 4.35
N PRO A 743 -45.60 14.63 5.22
CA PRO A 743 -45.14 14.98 6.56
C PRO A 743 -44.69 13.78 7.40
N GLY A 744 -45.40 12.66 7.31
CA GLY A 744 -45.06 11.44 8.06
C GLY A 744 -43.70 10.83 7.70
N LEU A 745 -43.28 10.90 6.43
CA LEU A 745 -41.95 10.42 6.02
C LEU A 745 -40.85 11.32 6.58
N LEU A 746 -41.08 12.63 6.56
CA LEU A 746 -40.13 13.61 7.08
C LEU A 746 -39.99 13.49 8.61
N GLU A 747 -41.11 13.35 9.32
CA GLU A 747 -41.11 13.15 10.78
C GLU A 747 -40.39 11.86 11.18
N ARG A 748 -40.61 10.76 10.45
CA ARG A 748 -39.87 9.50 10.66
C ARG A 748 -38.36 9.66 10.45
N ARG A 749 -37.92 10.37 9.40
CA ARG A 749 -36.48 10.66 9.19
C ARG A 749 -35.90 11.44 10.37
N ARG A 750 -36.60 12.46 10.87
CA ARG A 750 -36.13 13.28 11.99
C ARG A 750 -36.03 12.49 13.30
N THR A 751 -37.02 11.65 13.60
CA THR A 751 -37.00 10.76 14.77
C THR A 751 -35.83 9.79 14.73
N THR A 752 -35.65 9.08 13.61
CA THR A 752 -34.57 8.08 13.45
C THR A 752 -33.17 8.71 13.48
N LEU A 753 -32.99 9.92 12.92
CA LEU A 753 -31.75 10.69 13.05
C LEU A 753 -31.45 11.04 14.51
N SER A 754 -32.47 11.45 15.28
CA SER A 754 -32.33 11.78 16.70
C SER A 754 -31.99 10.55 17.55
N GLU A 755 -32.65 9.42 17.27
CA GLU A 755 -32.36 8.13 17.92
C GLU A 755 -30.95 7.65 17.61
N TYR A 756 -30.48 7.82 16.37
CA TYR A 756 -29.11 7.48 16.01
C TYR A 756 -28.10 8.41 16.68
N ARG A 757 -28.35 9.72 16.69
CA ARG A 757 -27.51 10.71 17.38
C ARG A 757 -27.32 10.37 18.86
N ALA A 758 -28.34 9.84 19.52
CA ALA A 758 -28.29 9.43 20.92
C ALA A 758 -27.35 8.23 21.18
N GLN A 759 -26.95 7.50 20.14
CA GLN A 759 -25.98 6.39 20.22
C GLN A 759 -24.52 6.83 20.01
N LEU A 760 -24.27 8.12 19.77
CA LEU A 760 -22.96 8.65 19.39
C LEU A 760 -22.35 9.53 20.48
N ASP A 761 -21.04 9.38 20.67
CA ASP A 761 -20.22 10.26 21.51
C ASP A 761 -19.96 11.60 20.80
N GLY A 762 -19.64 12.65 21.57
CA GLY A 762 -19.57 14.04 21.08
C GLY A 762 -18.59 14.28 19.93
N ASP A 763 -17.43 13.60 19.91
CA ASP A 763 -16.40 13.78 18.88
C ASP A 763 -16.79 13.16 17.52
N ASP A 764 -17.70 12.19 17.50
CA ASP A 764 -18.13 11.48 16.28
C ASP A 764 -19.18 12.26 15.48
N VAL A 765 -19.92 13.15 16.14
CA VAL A 765 -21.16 13.76 15.63
C VAL A 765 -20.94 14.52 14.32
N ASN A 766 -19.94 15.41 14.28
CA ASN A 766 -19.64 16.22 13.10
C ASN A 766 -19.27 15.37 11.89
N ALA A 767 -18.53 14.30 12.15
CA ALA A 767 -17.98 13.45 11.13
C ALA A 767 -19.06 12.50 10.57
N ILE A 768 -19.97 12.01 11.41
CA ILE A 768 -21.16 11.27 11.00
C ILE A 768 -22.16 12.18 10.27
N LEU A 769 -22.30 13.44 10.67
CA LEU A 769 -23.15 14.38 9.93
C LEU A 769 -22.67 14.51 8.48
N ALA A 770 -21.37 14.77 8.26
CA ALA A 770 -20.80 14.82 6.93
C ALA A 770 -21.07 13.53 6.13
N ASP A 771 -20.98 12.37 6.79
CA ASP A 771 -21.27 11.07 6.18
C ASP A 771 -22.74 10.91 5.77
N LEU A 772 -23.67 11.36 6.60
CA LEU A 772 -25.11 11.34 6.30
C LEU A 772 -25.47 12.28 5.14
N LEU A 773 -24.86 13.47 5.09
CA LEU A 773 -25.04 14.41 3.98
C LEU A 773 -24.53 13.82 2.65
N HIS A 774 -23.37 13.15 2.69
CA HIS A 774 -22.80 12.45 1.55
C HIS A 774 -23.72 11.31 1.07
N LEU A 775 -24.20 10.45 1.99
CA LEU A 775 -25.12 9.36 1.65
C LEU A 775 -26.43 9.88 1.02
N HIS A 776 -26.98 10.99 1.53
CA HIS A 776 -28.19 11.58 0.96
C HIS A 776 -27.96 12.09 -0.48
N HIS A 777 -26.83 12.77 -0.73
CA HIS A 777 -26.45 13.18 -2.08
C HIS A 777 -26.31 11.97 -3.02
N ALA A 778 -25.63 10.92 -2.57
CA ALA A 778 -25.44 9.68 -3.34
C ALA A 778 -26.76 8.96 -3.66
N ARG A 779 -27.80 9.07 -2.81
CA ARG A 779 -29.15 8.55 -3.09
C ARG A 779 -29.86 9.35 -4.17
N MET A 780 -29.79 10.67 -4.09
CA MET A 780 -30.52 11.58 -4.98
C MET A 780 -29.90 11.68 -6.37
N ILE A 781 -28.58 11.86 -6.44
CA ILE A 781 -27.87 12.18 -7.69
C ILE A 781 -26.96 11.02 -8.10
N GLY A 782 -26.20 10.45 -7.16
CA GLY A 782 -25.15 9.47 -7.43
C GLY A 782 -23.78 9.97 -7.00
N ILE A 783 -22.72 9.26 -7.36
CA ILE A 783 -21.35 9.63 -6.97
C ILE A 783 -20.85 10.73 -7.91
N ASP A 784 -20.98 11.99 -7.48
CA ASP A 784 -20.52 13.17 -8.22
C ASP A 784 -19.95 14.21 -7.23
N PRO A 785 -18.62 14.22 -7.01
CA PRO A 785 -17.98 15.09 -6.02
C PRO A 785 -18.17 16.59 -6.29
N ASP A 786 -18.26 17.01 -7.55
CA ASP A 786 -18.43 18.42 -7.91
C ASP A 786 -19.88 18.87 -7.68
N SER A 787 -20.84 18.00 -8.01
CA SER A 787 -22.24 18.21 -7.65
C SER A 787 -22.45 18.20 -6.13
N GLU A 788 -21.79 17.31 -5.40
CA GLU A 788 -21.84 17.25 -3.93
C GLU A 788 -21.33 18.55 -3.30
N ARG A 789 -20.16 19.02 -3.75
CA ARG A 789 -19.59 20.31 -3.33
C ARG A 789 -20.55 21.47 -3.62
N THR A 790 -21.23 21.44 -4.77
CA THR A 790 -22.22 22.45 -5.16
C THR A 790 -23.45 22.41 -4.24
N CYS A 791 -23.98 21.23 -3.93
CA CYS A 791 -25.11 21.05 -3.03
C CYS A 791 -24.79 21.54 -1.60
N LEU A 792 -23.60 21.23 -1.08
CA LEU A 792 -23.15 21.71 0.22
C LEU A 792 -23.06 23.25 0.25
N ARG A 793 -22.57 23.87 -0.82
CA ARG A 793 -22.52 25.35 -0.95
C ARG A 793 -23.92 25.97 -1.01
N LEU A 794 -24.88 25.33 -1.69
CA LEU A 794 -26.28 25.75 -1.68
C LEU A 794 -26.89 25.64 -0.27
N ALA A 795 -26.69 24.52 0.42
CA ALA A 795 -27.15 24.31 1.79
C ALA A 795 -26.58 25.34 2.76
N ARG A 796 -25.28 25.66 2.63
CA ARG A 796 -24.62 26.74 3.37
C ARG A 796 -25.31 28.09 3.14
N ALA A 797 -25.61 28.45 1.90
CA ALA A 797 -26.26 29.71 1.58
C ALA A 797 -27.67 29.81 2.20
N VAL A 798 -28.45 28.72 2.14
CA VAL A 798 -29.76 28.62 2.80
C VAL A 798 -29.62 28.76 4.31
N ALA A 799 -28.65 28.07 4.93
CA ALA A 799 -28.41 28.15 6.37
C ALA A 799 -28.04 29.57 6.83
N GLN A 800 -27.23 30.30 6.06
CA GLN A 800 -26.88 31.70 6.38
C GLN A 800 -28.11 32.62 6.41
N GLU A 801 -29.05 32.41 5.49
CA GLU A 801 -30.29 33.19 5.43
C GLU A 801 -31.24 32.85 6.57
N LEU A 802 -31.38 31.57 6.92
CA LEU A 802 -32.21 31.14 8.05
C LEU A 802 -31.68 31.72 9.37
N ILE A 803 -30.37 31.64 9.61
CA ILE A 803 -29.74 32.25 10.79
C ILE A 803 -29.93 33.77 10.80
N ALA A 804 -29.86 34.43 9.64
CA ALA A 804 -30.09 35.87 9.56
C ALA A 804 -31.54 36.24 9.90
N ARG A 805 -32.52 35.43 9.48
CA ARG A 805 -33.94 35.61 9.80
C ARG A 805 -34.28 35.35 11.27
N GLU A 806 -33.57 34.44 11.94
CA GLU A 806 -33.75 34.19 13.38
C GLU A 806 -33.19 35.31 14.26
N ARG A 807 -32.28 36.14 13.71
CA ARG A 807 -31.67 37.29 14.41
C ARG A 807 -32.40 38.62 14.21
N THR A 808 -33.32 38.68 13.26
CA THR A 808 -34.21 39.83 12.98
C THR A 808 -35.59 39.58 13.54
#